data_AF-A0A418JJL8-F1
#
_entry.id   AF-A0A418JJL8-F1
#
_cell.length_a   1.000
_cell.length_b   1.000
_cell.length_c   1.000
_cell.angle_alpha   90.00
_cell.angle_beta   90.00
_cell.angle_gamma   90.00
#
_symmetry.space_group_name_H-M   'P 1'
#
loop_
_entity.id
_entity.type
_entity.pdbx_description
1 polymer ?
#
loop_
_entity_poly.entity_id
_entity_poly.type
_entity_poly.pdbx_seq_one_letter_code
_entity_poly.pdbx_strand_id
1 'polypeptide(L)'
;MTNYHISFNALHPRTLYKSSGITFVFVLEGRLQCLFNNTNIDIESGKVLLLNHRDKLIINDLDGDFMQFNMNLQFIDHVIDGLPLFEPDPSDDSMKWIKNFLAKIGIMYLRKNKYFKLLIEQQMIELLLLMVKYIPQKDMEHGMATTEDMRLNRVCQYIEHHFNEEITLHDMAEYVNLSPAYLSKLFTKKLNMGFLQYLNKVRLDHVILDLIHTDKPMIEIALQNGFSNSALLSRTFKKQMNTTPTQYREVHQIHAQPKPHTSVSKKELILNLSRYVMNDQQHLVQNPEIGKHIQMTLHPTDETIHHFKHIIQIGNMEALLSAHVQQQLVTCQSDIGLTHVLIHDPLSSPNLILNEVITDESISNYQRYNKVDACIDFLKQYRIGLIMTLSPLDDLDAYLDQLKAFLMHIVMRDDSLEHLNLKLYIKHVDLHVYQKVIHCVERFIPNVKRIVHLDLYYPQKALNILQYDTSHIEHVSFDANQNDLVNFDITDDELFENTKHHIIDKANEVKAFLNQHHIEKPLILLNWNTLTGDTHLTNGEYFRGGIIFEQFLRLNKMIDTIGYWLNYDLHTLHVKNEKEYMNSIELFHQYNSKRPAFFTSHLFKKLSSQVLFHDHNCIVVGRPEHFQIIVYDAEHFNPYLSLNSPLPFLENKDVALTVKHLYSGLYRLKHYTLDKEHGALYQVWQSYNTRTGIDAESIAYIDRLSYPKLEVSEKFVTQDLTYNLKLLTNAIHLIDVKKYMD
;
A
#
# COMPACT_ATOMS: atom_id res chain seq x y z
N MET A 1 32.11 -15.14 -2.26
CA MET A 1 31.93 -14.30 -3.46
C MET A 1 30.43 -14.09 -3.64
N THR A 2 29.98 -12.89 -4.01
CA THR A 2 28.54 -12.61 -4.20
C THR A 2 28.08 -13.08 -5.58
N ASN A 3 26.88 -13.65 -5.71
CA ASN A 3 26.37 -14.18 -6.99
C ASN A 3 25.96 -13.10 -8.01
N TYR A 4 25.74 -11.87 -7.53
CA TYR A 4 25.29 -10.73 -8.32
C TYR A 4 25.82 -9.41 -7.74
N HIS A 5 25.69 -8.33 -8.50
CA HIS A 5 25.90 -6.95 -8.06
C HIS A 5 24.74 -6.07 -8.53
N ILE A 6 24.20 -5.23 -7.63
CA ILE A 6 23.14 -4.26 -7.93
C ILE A 6 23.62 -2.88 -7.50
N SER A 7 23.53 -1.91 -8.40
CA SER A 7 23.82 -0.51 -8.13
C SER A 7 22.78 0.41 -8.76
N PHE A 8 22.60 1.57 -8.14
CA PHE A 8 21.72 2.63 -8.63
C PHE A 8 22.56 3.88 -8.85
N ASN A 9 22.38 4.54 -10.00
CA ASN A 9 23.04 5.79 -10.36
C ASN A 9 24.58 5.78 -10.23
N ALA A 10 25.19 4.60 -10.47
CA ALA A 10 26.64 4.40 -10.43
C ALA A 10 27.32 4.53 -11.82
N LEU A 11 26.55 4.96 -12.83
CA LEU A 11 27.05 5.18 -14.19
C LEU A 11 27.60 6.60 -14.32
N HIS A 12 28.70 6.76 -15.04
CA HIS A 12 29.38 8.04 -15.22
C HIS A 12 29.63 8.34 -16.71
N PRO A 13 29.50 9.60 -17.14
CA PRO A 13 29.78 9.99 -18.52
C PRO A 13 31.23 9.69 -18.89
N ARG A 14 31.47 9.39 -20.17
CA ARG A 14 32.78 9.14 -20.77
C ARG A 14 33.56 8.00 -20.11
N THR A 15 32.86 7.02 -19.56
CA THR A 15 33.47 5.86 -18.88
C THR A 15 33.24 4.58 -19.69
N LEU A 16 34.28 3.74 -19.81
CA LEU A 16 34.18 2.41 -20.42
C LEU A 16 33.79 1.37 -19.36
N TYR A 17 32.66 0.71 -19.58
CA TYR A 17 32.21 -0.43 -18.80
C TYR A 17 32.41 -1.72 -19.60
N LYS A 18 32.96 -2.74 -18.95
CA LYS A 18 33.07 -4.11 -19.47
C LYS A 18 32.19 -5.02 -18.62
N SER A 19 31.29 -5.77 -19.25
CA SER A 19 30.44 -6.71 -18.53
C SER A 19 31.22 -7.97 -18.10
N SER A 20 31.26 -8.24 -16.78
CA SER A 20 31.88 -9.44 -16.19
C SER A 20 31.00 -10.70 -16.26
N GLY A 21 29.77 -10.59 -16.75
CA GLY A 21 28.79 -11.67 -16.85
C GLY A 21 27.59 -11.21 -17.69
N ILE A 22 26.36 -11.42 -17.23
CA ILE A 22 25.18 -10.82 -17.86
C ILE A 22 24.81 -9.56 -17.09
N THR A 23 24.84 -8.41 -17.76
CA THR A 23 24.51 -7.12 -17.14
C THR A 23 23.27 -6.53 -17.79
N PHE A 24 22.38 -5.98 -16.98
CA PHE A 24 21.26 -5.15 -17.41
C PHE A 24 21.51 -3.71 -16.95
N VAL A 25 21.27 -2.77 -17.86
CA VAL A 25 21.21 -1.34 -17.55
C VAL A 25 19.78 -0.88 -17.84
N PHE A 26 19.03 -0.57 -16.79
CA PHE A 26 17.64 -0.15 -16.86
C PHE A 26 17.55 1.36 -16.63
N VAL A 27 17.11 2.11 -17.65
CA VAL A 27 16.81 3.54 -17.54
C VAL A 27 15.42 3.67 -16.90
N LEU A 28 15.39 4.05 -15.63
CA LEU A 28 14.16 4.22 -14.86
C LEU A 28 13.48 5.55 -15.21
N GLU A 29 14.28 6.59 -15.36
CA GLU A 29 13.87 7.95 -15.73
C GLU A 29 15.01 8.66 -16.47
N GLY A 30 14.68 9.57 -17.38
CA GLY A 30 15.64 10.29 -18.22
C GLY A 30 16.11 9.50 -19.45
N ARG A 31 17.39 9.66 -19.81
CA ARG A 31 18.01 9.12 -21.03
C ARG A 31 19.48 8.74 -20.86
N LEU A 32 19.93 7.73 -21.60
CA LEU A 32 21.32 7.27 -21.67
C LEU A 32 21.81 7.24 -23.13
N GLN A 33 22.84 8.02 -23.43
CA GLN A 33 23.54 7.99 -24.72
C GLN A 33 24.84 7.22 -24.57
N CYS A 34 25.01 6.16 -25.35
CA CYS A 34 26.17 5.28 -25.22
C CYS A 34 26.62 4.69 -26.57
N LEU A 35 27.87 4.25 -26.62
CA LEU A 35 28.41 3.41 -27.69
C LEU A 35 28.44 1.96 -27.20
N PHE A 36 27.59 1.12 -27.79
CA PHE A 36 27.52 -0.32 -27.52
C PHE A 36 27.98 -1.09 -28.76
N ASN A 37 29.03 -1.90 -28.62
CA ASN A 37 29.61 -2.69 -29.71
C ASN A 37 29.84 -1.87 -31.01
N ASN A 38 30.41 -0.67 -30.86
CA ASN A 38 30.70 0.32 -31.92
C ASN A 38 29.47 0.98 -32.57
N THR A 39 28.29 0.85 -31.98
CA THR A 39 27.05 1.48 -32.45
C THR A 39 26.60 2.51 -31.43
N ASN A 40 26.28 3.74 -31.87
CA ASN A 40 25.70 4.74 -30.98
C ASN A 40 24.23 4.39 -30.72
N ILE A 41 23.86 4.32 -29.46
CA ILE A 41 22.50 4.00 -28.99
C ILE A 41 22.05 5.10 -28.03
N ASP A 42 20.81 5.55 -28.23
CA ASP A 42 20.10 6.43 -27.29
C ASP A 42 18.97 5.64 -26.63
N ILE A 43 18.97 5.60 -25.31
CA ILE A 43 18.10 4.75 -24.51
C ILE A 43 17.25 5.66 -23.62
N GLU A 44 15.95 5.70 -23.90
CA GLU A 44 14.97 6.51 -23.17
C GLU A 44 14.44 5.79 -21.92
N SER A 45 13.70 6.55 -21.11
CA SER A 45 12.99 6.06 -19.93
C SER A 45 12.17 4.80 -20.21
N GLY A 46 12.32 3.81 -19.35
CA GLY A 46 11.63 2.54 -19.43
C GLY A 46 12.26 1.53 -20.37
N LYS A 47 13.42 1.79 -20.98
CA LYS A 47 14.16 0.81 -21.78
C LYS A 47 15.28 0.14 -20.98
N VAL A 48 15.59 -1.11 -21.33
CA VAL A 48 16.65 -1.93 -20.71
C VAL A 48 17.66 -2.31 -21.78
N LEU A 49 18.95 -2.11 -21.50
CA LEU A 49 20.05 -2.61 -22.30
C LEU A 49 20.60 -3.90 -21.69
N LEU A 50 20.68 -4.96 -22.49
CA LEU A 50 21.28 -6.24 -22.13
C LEU A 50 22.72 -6.31 -22.66
N LEU A 51 23.67 -6.61 -21.77
CA LEU A 51 25.08 -6.82 -22.10
C LEU A 51 25.49 -8.24 -21.74
N ASN A 52 25.99 -8.97 -22.72
CA ASN A 52 26.60 -10.28 -22.52
C ASN A 52 28.00 -10.15 -21.90
N HIS A 53 28.58 -11.30 -21.53
CA HIS A 53 29.94 -11.34 -21.03
C HIS A 53 30.92 -10.75 -22.07
N ARG A 54 31.82 -9.86 -21.62
CA ARG A 54 32.80 -9.12 -22.43
C ARG A 54 32.25 -8.04 -23.37
N ASP A 55 30.94 -7.82 -23.40
CA ASP A 55 30.39 -6.66 -24.10
C ASP A 55 30.95 -5.36 -23.50
N LYS A 56 31.15 -4.37 -24.37
CA LYS A 56 31.71 -3.06 -24.04
C LYS A 56 30.66 -1.99 -24.21
N LEU A 57 30.55 -1.13 -23.19
CA LEU A 57 29.66 0.03 -23.18
C LEU A 57 30.48 1.26 -22.86
N ILE A 58 30.49 2.25 -23.76
CA ILE A 58 31.06 3.57 -23.47
C ILE A 58 29.90 4.53 -23.29
N ILE A 59 29.81 5.17 -22.13
CA ILE A 59 28.75 6.16 -21.90
C ILE A 59 29.20 7.48 -22.49
N ASN A 60 28.41 8.06 -23.40
CA ASN A 60 28.69 9.37 -23.98
C ASN A 60 28.11 10.48 -23.09
N ASP A 61 26.83 10.33 -22.73
CA ASP A 61 26.06 11.27 -21.91
C ASP A 61 24.97 10.50 -21.15
N LEU A 62 24.55 11.00 -19.98
CA LEU A 62 23.49 10.39 -19.19
C LEU A 62 22.75 11.45 -18.34
N ASP A 63 21.44 11.29 -18.23
CA ASP A 63 20.57 12.14 -17.41
C ASP A 63 19.43 11.31 -16.82
N GLY A 64 19.11 11.50 -15.55
CA GLY A 64 18.07 10.75 -14.83
C GLY A 64 18.56 9.57 -13.98
N ASP A 65 17.70 8.55 -13.83
CA ASP A 65 17.86 7.43 -12.90
C ASP A 65 18.07 6.09 -13.59
N PHE A 66 19.01 5.32 -13.06
CA PHE A 66 19.47 4.07 -13.65
C PHE A 66 19.65 2.98 -12.61
N MET A 67 19.19 1.77 -12.95
CA MET A 67 19.51 0.55 -12.22
C MET A 67 20.47 -0.30 -13.04
N GLN A 68 21.57 -0.73 -12.44
CA GLN A 68 22.46 -1.74 -12.99
C GLN A 68 22.30 -3.04 -12.21
N PHE A 69 22.02 -4.13 -12.91
CA PHE A 69 22.00 -5.49 -12.34
C PHE A 69 22.97 -6.38 -13.10
N ASN A 70 23.97 -6.90 -12.40
CA ASN A 70 24.98 -7.79 -12.96
C ASN A 70 24.87 -9.17 -12.31
N MET A 71 24.64 -10.20 -13.14
CA MET A 71 24.77 -11.60 -12.76
C MET A 71 26.20 -12.06 -13.05
N ASN A 72 26.88 -12.59 -12.02
CA ASN A 72 28.28 -12.98 -12.14
C ASN A 72 28.44 -14.27 -12.95
N LEU A 73 29.56 -14.36 -13.68
CA LEU A 73 29.88 -15.52 -14.54
C LEU A 73 29.88 -16.84 -13.78
N GLN A 74 30.43 -16.86 -12.56
CA GLN A 74 30.50 -18.04 -11.71
C GLN A 74 29.12 -18.59 -11.35
N PHE A 75 28.14 -17.70 -11.16
CA PHE A 75 26.77 -18.10 -10.87
C PHE A 75 26.11 -18.70 -12.12
N ILE A 76 26.29 -18.06 -13.28
CA ILE A 76 25.74 -18.54 -14.56
C ILE A 76 26.30 -19.93 -14.90
N ASP A 77 27.63 -20.12 -14.80
CA ASP A 77 28.32 -21.38 -15.07
C ASP A 77 27.94 -22.50 -14.08
N HIS A 78 27.45 -22.14 -12.88
CA HIS A 78 26.93 -23.10 -11.92
C HIS A 78 25.50 -23.57 -12.25
N VAL A 79 24.70 -22.73 -12.89
CA VAL A 79 23.28 -22.98 -13.15
C VAL A 79 23.03 -23.51 -14.57
N ILE A 80 23.85 -23.12 -15.54
CA ILE A 80 23.74 -23.50 -16.95
C ILE A 80 25.09 -24.07 -17.42
N ASP A 81 25.03 -25.21 -18.12
CA ASP A 81 26.19 -25.74 -18.83
C ASP A 81 26.58 -24.82 -20.00
N GLY A 82 27.64 -24.04 -19.81
CA GLY A 82 28.16 -23.10 -20.80
C GLY A 82 27.66 -21.66 -20.64
N LEU A 83 28.23 -20.75 -21.42
CA LEU A 83 27.95 -19.32 -21.35
C LEU A 83 27.01 -18.89 -22.48
N PRO A 84 25.70 -18.69 -22.19
CA PRO A 84 24.77 -18.23 -23.21
C PRO A 84 25.13 -16.82 -23.67
N LEU A 85 25.10 -16.60 -24.98
CA LEU A 85 25.21 -15.29 -25.62
C LEU A 85 23.84 -14.92 -26.16
N PHE A 86 23.13 -14.04 -25.46
CA PHE A 86 21.78 -13.63 -25.84
C PHE A 86 21.82 -12.54 -26.91
N GLU A 87 20.86 -12.55 -27.83
CA GLU A 87 20.64 -11.38 -28.69
C GLU A 87 20.32 -10.14 -27.82
N PRO A 88 21.02 -9.01 -28.01
CA PRO A 88 20.92 -7.84 -27.13
C PRO A 88 19.60 -7.06 -27.31
N ASP A 89 18.80 -7.38 -28.33
CA ASP A 89 17.48 -6.80 -28.59
C ASP A 89 16.38 -7.88 -28.58
N PRO A 90 15.90 -8.30 -27.39
CA PRO A 90 14.81 -9.26 -27.24
C PRO A 90 13.47 -8.74 -27.80
N SER A 91 12.54 -9.67 -28.10
CA SER A 91 11.16 -9.30 -28.48
C SER A 91 10.46 -8.42 -27.42
N ASP A 92 9.46 -7.65 -27.81
CA ASP A 92 8.70 -6.78 -26.88
C ASP A 92 8.09 -7.55 -25.70
N ASP A 93 7.57 -8.74 -25.93
CA ASP A 93 7.03 -9.60 -24.88
C ASP A 93 8.14 -10.15 -23.98
N SER A 94 9.31 -10.44 -24.55
CA SER A 94 10.50 -10.81 -23.77
C SER A 94 10.95 -9.68 -22.85
N MET A 95 11.05 -8.48 -23.41
CA MET A 95 11.49 -7.29 -22.72
C MET A 95 10.55 -6.89 -21.58
N LYS A 96 9.25 -7.10 -21.79
CA LYS A 96 8.19 -6.93 -20.80
C LYS A 96 8.50 -7.70 -19.51
N TRP A 97 8.70 -9.02 -19.56
CA TRP A 97 8.96 -9.77 -18.33
C TRP A 97 10.37 -9.51 -17.76
N ILE A 98 11.38 -9.22 -18.59
CA ILE A 98 12.71 -8.78 -18.10
C ILE A 98 12.55 -7.57 -17.17
N LYS A 99 11.82 -6.54 -17.61
CA LYS A 99 11.56 -5.33 -16.80
C LYS A 99 10.84 -5.66 -15.49
N ASN A 100 9.87 -6.58 -15.51
CA ASN A 100 9.17 -7.06 -14.32
C ASN A 100 10.13 -7.71 -13.30
N PHE A 101 11.00 -8.62 -13.74
CA PHE A 101 11.98 -9.25 -12.85
C PHE A 101 13.01 -8.24 -12.32
N LEU A 102 13.54 -7.37 -13.18
CA LEU A 102 14.48 -6.33 -12.76
C LEU A 102 13.85 -5.37 -11.74
N ALA A 103 12.59 -4.98 -11.95
CA ALA A 103 11.84 -4.17 -11.00
C ALA A 103 11.69 -4.85 -9.63
N LYS A 104 11.26 -6.12 -9.61
CA LYS A 104 11.14 -6.93 -8.38
C LYS A 104 12.48 -7.03 -7.64
N ILE A 105 13.56 -7.35 -8.36
CA ILE A 105 14.92 -7.46 -7.81
C ILE A 105 15.38 -6.12 -7.22
N GLY A 106 15.18 -5.02 -7.95
CA GLY A 106 15.57 -3.68 -7.52
C GLY A 106 14.85 -3.26 -6.23
N ILE A 107 13.53 -3.49 -6.17
CA ILE A 107 12.72 -3.18 -4.98
C ILE A 107 13.17 -4.02 -3.78
N MET A 108 13.37 -5.33 -3.96
CA MET A 108 13.87 -6.24 -2.91
C MET A 108 15.23 -5.79 -2.36
N TYR A 109 16.15 -5.40 -3.25
CA TYR A 109 17.48 -4.93 -2.89
C TYR A 109 17.46 -3.61 -2.12
N LEU A 110 16.60 -2.67 -2.53
CA LEU A 110 16.44 -1.40 -1.83
C LEU A 110 15.86 -1.63 -0.43
N ARG A 111 14.82 -2.47 -0.28
CA ARG A 111 14.14 -2.70 1.01
C ARG A 111 14.97 -3.46 2.05
N LYS A 112 15.76 -4.46 1.64
CA LYS A 112 16.65 -5.27 2.52
C LYS A 112 15.94 -6.03 3.66
N ASN A 113 14.76 -6.58 3.43
CA ASN A 113 14.03 -7.42 4.41
C ASN A 113 14.82 -8.68 4.81
N LYS A 114 14.45 -9.35 5.92
CA LYS A 114 15.19 -10.46 6.57
C LYS A 114 15.71 -11.59 5.66
N TYR A 115 15.12 -11.81 4.48
CA TYR A 115 15.52 -12.86 3.52
C TYR A 115 15.72 -12.37 2.08
N PHE A 116 15.92 -11.06 1.87
CA PHE A 116 15.94 -10.45 0.52
C PHE A 116 16.95 -11.08 -0.45
N LYS A 117 18.10 -11.58 0.05
CA LYS A 117 19.13 -12.21 -0.78
C LYS A 117 18.64 -13.51 -1.44
N LEU A 118 17.94 -14.35 -0.67
CA LEU A 118 17.39 -15.62 -1.17
C LEU A 118 16.36 -15.36 -2.28
N LEU A 119 15.54 -14.33 -2.11
CA LEU A 119 14.50 -13.97 -3.07
C LEU A 119 15.07 -13.36 -4.34
N ILE A 120 16.12 -12.55 -4.23
CA ILE A 120 16.84 -12.05 -5.41
C ILE A 120 17.43 -13.23 -6.18
N GLU A 121 18.03 -14.21 -5.50
CA GLU A 121 18.56 -15.41 -6.18
C GLU A 121 17.47 -16.22 -6.86
N GLN A 122 16.31 -16.40 -6.23
CA GLN A 122 15.15 -17.04 -6.86
C GLN A 122 14.70 -16.31 -8.13
N GLN A 123 14.49 -14.98 -8.05
CA GLN A 123 14.08 -14.17 -9.19
C GLN A 123 15.14 -14.17 -10.29
N MET A 124 16.41 -14.21 -9.93
CA MET A 124 17.53 -14.29 -10.86
C MET A 124 17.54 -15.62 -11.62
N ILE A 125 17.30 -16.75 -10.94
CA ILE A 125 17.19 -18.08 -11.58
C ILE A 125 16.01 -18.10 -12.56
N GLU A 126 14.85 -17.57 -12.14
CA GLU A 126 13.65 -17.54 -12.97
C GLU A 126 13.83 -16.65 -14.21
N LEU A 127 14.41 -15.46 -14.03
CA LEU A 127 14.80 -14.57 -15.12
C LEU A 127 15.71 -15.30 -16.12
N LEU A 128 16.78 -15.94 -15.62
CA LEU A 128 17.75 -16.65 -16.45
C LEU A 128 17.10 -17.81 -17.22
N LEU A 129 16.20 -18.57 -16.59
CA LEU A 129 15.44 -19.65 -17.24
C LEU A 129 14.57 -19.12 -18.40
N LEU A 130 13.86 -18.01 -18.20
CA LEU A 130 13.03 -17.39 -19.24
C LEU A 130 13.88 -16.85 -20.39
N MET A 131 15.04 -16.26 -20.08
CA MET A 131 15.99 -15.83 -21.11
C MET A 131 16.46 -16.99 -21.97
N VAL A 132 16.90 -18.10 -21.37
CA VAL A 132 17.33 -19.30 -22.10
C VAL A 132 16.21 -19.85 -22.98
N LYS A 133 14.96 -19.80 -22.50
CA LYS A 133 13.81 -20.38 -23.20
C LYS A 133 13.32 -19.53 -24.37
N TYR A 134 13.34 -18.20 -24.25
CA TYR A 134 12.62 -17.31 -25.16
C TYR A 134 13.49 -16.26 -25.86
N ILE A 135 14.74 -16.06 -25.46
CA ILE A 135 15.66 -15.16 -26.16
C ILE A 135 16.57 -16.00 -27.06
N PRO A 136 16.59 -15.75 -28.39
CA PRO A 136 17.52 -16.40 -29.27
C PRO A 136 18.95 -16.24 -28.79
N GLN A 137 19.69 -17.35 -28.79
CA GLN A 137 21.11 -17.34 -28.49
C GLN A 137 21.88 -17.17 -29.81
N LYS A 138 22.93 -16.36 -29.80
CA LYS A 138 23.88 -16.34 -30.91
C LYS A 138 24.56 -17.69 -30.97
N ASP A 139 24.50 -18.34 -32.12
CA ASP A 139 25.36 -19.47 -32.41
C ASP A 139 26.80 -19.00 -32.20
N MET A 140 27.46 -19.49 -31.14
CA MET A 140 28.90 -19.65 -31.24
C MET A 140 29.08 -20.60 -32.42
N GLU A 141 29.79 -20.16 -33.46
CA GLU A 141 30.15 -21.03 -34.59
C GLU A 141 30.55 -22.40 -34.03
N HIS A 142 29.70 -23.39 -34.29
CA HIS A 142 29.83 -24.74 -33.77
C HIS A 142 31.05 -25.42 -34.41
N GLY A 143 32.24 -25.11 -33.92
CA GLY A 143 33.23 -26.13 -33.70
C GLY A 143 32.97 -26.68 -32.31
N MET A 144 32.60 -27.96 -32.17
CA MET A 144 32.53 -28.62 -30.86
C MET A 144 33.79 -28.24 -30.08
N ALA A 145 33.64 -27.42 -29.03
CA ALA A 145 34.78 -26.96 -28.25
C ALA A 145 35.48 -28.19 -27.73
N THR A 146 36.69 -28.45 -28.22
CA THR A 146 37.46 -29.61 -27.78
C THR A 146 37.75 -29.45 -26.29
N THR A 147 38.03 -30.54 -25.58
CA THR A 147 38.48 -30.46 -24.18
C THR A 147 39.70 -29.53 -24.04
N GLU A 148 40.50 -29.39 -25.11
CA GLU A 148 41.60 -28.43 -25.22
C GLU A 148 41.10 -26.97 -25.18
N ASP A 149 40.01 -26.64 -25.90
CA ASP A 149 39.43 -25.30 -25.95
C ASP A 149 38.81 -24.90 -24.60
N MET A 150 38.14 -25.83 -23.91
CA MET A 150 37.60 -25.58 -22.56
C MET A 150 38.72 -25.31 -21.54
N ARG A 151 39.82 -26.08 -21.59
CA ARG A 151 40.97 -25.88 -20.71
C ARG A 151 41.68 -24.56 -21.02
N LEU A 152 41.85 -24.20 -22.29
CA LEU A 152 42.41 -22.90 -22.66
C LEU A 152 41.54 -21.76 -22.15
N ASN A 153 40.21 -21.85 -22.32
CA ASN A 153 39.27 -20.84 -21.85
C ASN A 153 39.35 -20.66 -20.33
N ARG A 154 39.46 -21.75 -19.56
CA ARG A 154 39.66 -21.69 -18.10
C ARG A 154 40.95 -20.97 -17.73
N VAL A 155 42.05 -21.20 -18.44
CA VAL A 155 43.31 -20.48 -18.21
C VAL A 155 43.16 -19.00 -18.57
N CYS A 156 42.52 -18.66 -19.71
CA CYS A 156 42.26 -17.27 -20.09
C CYS A 156 41.38 -16.55 -19.07
N GLN A 157 40.31 -17.19 -18.58
CA GLN A 157 39.45 -16.65 -17.52
C GLN A 157 40.21 -16.45 -16.22
N TYR A 158 41.05 -17.41 -15.82
CA TYR A 158 41.89 -17.27 -14.62
C TYR A 158 42.80 -16.04 -14.76
N ILE A 159 43.47 -15.88 -15.90
CA ILE A 159 44.31 -14.72 -16.19
C ILE A 159 43.49 -13.43 -16.12
N GLU A 160 42.28 -13.37 -16.68
CA GLU A 160 41.42 -12.17 -16.61
C GLU A 160 41.03 -11.78 -15.18
N HIS A 161 40.88 -12.75 -14.26
CA HIS A 161 40.50 -12.48 -12.87
C HIS A 161 41.70 -12.20 -11.94
N HIS A 162 42.86 -12.79 -12.24
CA HIS A 162 44.05 -12.78 -11.37
C HIS A 162 45.26 -12.08 -12.03
N PHE A 163 45.05 -11.28 -13.09
CA PHE A 163 46.15 -10.68 -13.87
C PHE A 163 47.14 -9.86 -13.02
N ASN A 164 46.70 -9.33 -11.88
CA ASN A 164 47.50 -8.54 -10.95
C ASN A 164 48.42 -9.39 -10.05
N GLU A 165 48.28 -10.71 -10.05
CA GLU A 165 49.10 -11.65 -9.27
C GLU A 165 50.31 -12.17 -10.08
N GLU A 166 51.27 -12.82 -9.40
CA GLU A 166 52.36 -13.54 -10.07
C GLU A 166 51.83 -14.85 -10.68
N ILE A 167 51.52 -14.82 -11.98
CA ILE A 167 51.03 -16.00 -12.72
C ILE A 167 52.16 -16.54 -13.60
N THR A 168 52.53 -17.81 -13.42
CA THR A 168 53.43 -18.51 -14.35
C THR A 168 52.69 -19.49 -15.26
N LEU A 169 53.32 -19.84 -16.38
CA LEU A 169 52.82 -20.88 -17.28
C LEU A 169 52.73 -22.25 -16.59
N HIS A 170 53.60 -22.50 -15.61
CA HIS A 170 53.63 -23.77 -14.88
C HIS A 170 52.38 -23.93 -14.02
N ASP A 171 52.06 -22.90 -13.23
CA ASP A 171 50.88 -22.88 -12.34
C ASP A 171 49.59 -23.06 -13.16
N MET A 172 49.50 -22.39 -14.31
CA MET A 172 48.33 -22.49 -15.18
C MET A 172 48.23 -23.84 -15.89
N ALA A 173 49.36 -24.48 -16.20
CA ALA A 173 49.37 -25.82 -16.76
C ALA A 173 48.90 -26.86 -15.73
N GLU A 174 49.34 -26.72 -14.48
CA GLU A 174 48.87 -27.55 -13.36
C GLU A 174 47.37 -27.34 -13.09
N TYR A 175 46.91 -26.09 -13.07
CA TYR A 175 45.50 -25.73 -12.88
C TYR A 175 44.52 -26.43 -13.85
N VAL A 176 44.95 -26.68 -15.09
CA VAL A 176 44.13 -27.38 -16.10
C VAL A 176 44.62 -28.78 -16.45
N ASN A 177 45.49 -29.37 -15.62
CA ASN A 177 46.04 -30.72 -15.79
C ASN A 177 46.68 -30.94 -17.19
N LEU A 178 47.53 -30.01 -17.61
CA LEU A 178 48.32 -30.05 -18.84
C LEU A 178 49.82 -29.93 -18.54
N SER A 179 50.67 -30.37 -19.47
CA SER A 179 52.10 -30.03 -19.38
C SER A 179 52.34 -28.59 -19.83
N PRO A 180 53.30 -27.85 -19.22
CA PRO A 180 53.60 -26.47 -19.62
C PRO A 180 53.94 -26.32 -21.11
N ALA A 181 54.66 -27.30 -21.68
CA ALA A 181 55.01 -27.31 -23.10
C ALA A 181 53.77 -27.43 -24.01
N TYR A 182 52.77 -28.18 -23.58
CA TYR A 182 51.54 -28.36 -24.32
C TYR A 182 50.62 -27.13 -24.20
N LEU A 183 50.48 -26.55 -23.00
CA LEU A 183 49.74 -25.31 -22.81
C LEU A 183 50.34 -24.16 -23.63
N SER A 184 51.68 -24.04 -23.67
CA SER A 184 52.38 -23.04 -24.51
C SER A 184 52.08 -23.20 -26.01
N LYS A 185 52.10 -24.44 -26.52
CA LYS A 185 51.68 -24.74 -27.91
C LYS A 185 50.23 -24.41 -28.16
N LEU A 186 49.36 -24.60 -27.16
CA LEU A 186 47.94 -24.29 -27.27
C LEU A 186 47.70 -22.78 -27.42
N PHE A 187 48.39 -21.97 -26.62
CA PHE A 187 48.38 -20.50 -26.73
C PHE A 187 48.80 -20.02 -28.12
N THR A 188 49.92 -20.52 -28.64
CA THR A 188 50.40 -20.11 -29.97
C THR A 188 49.49 -20.62 -31.10
N LYS A 189 48.99 -21.86 -31.00
CA LYS A 189 48.12 -22.47 -32.02
C LYS A 189 46.73 -21.82 -32.09
N LYS A 190 46.16 -21.45 -30.94
CA LYS A 190 44.74 -21.01 -30.85
C LYS A 190 44.58 -19.50 -30.71
N LEU A 191 45.52 -18.82 -30.05
CA LEU A 191 45.45 -17.37 -29.80
C LEU A 191 46.47 -16.57 -30.62
N ASN A 192 47.28 -17.23 -31.46
CA ASN A 192 48.36 -16.62 -32.25
C ASN A 192 49.34 -15.78 -31.40
N MET A 193 49.48 -16.10 -30.12
CA MET A 193 50.39 -15.41 -29.20
C MET A 193 50.83 -16.34 -28.07
N GLY A 194 52.01 -16.10 -27.52
CA GLY A 194 52.49 -16.87 -26.36
C GLY A 194 51.76 -16.50 -25.06
N PHE A 195 51.79 -17.39 -24.07
CA PHE A 195 51.18 -17.18 -22.75
C PHE A 195 51.57 -15.84 -22.11
N LEU A 196 52.87 -15.54 -22.03
CA LEU A 196 53.35 -14.29 -21.42
C LEU A 196 52.94 -13.05 -22.23
N GLN A 197 52.77 -13.18 -23.54
CA GLN A 197 52.27 -12.09 -24.38
C GLN A 197 50.79 -11.84 -24.10
N TYR A 198 50.00 -12.91 -23.92
CA TYR A 198 48.59 -12.81 -23.56
C TYR A 198 48.40 -12.21 -22.15
N LEU A 199 49.14 -12.68 -21.15
CA LEU A 199 49.11 -12.11 -19.79
C LEU A 199 49.44 -10.61 -19.80
N ASN A 200 50.51 -10.22 -20.48
CA ASN A 200 50.87 -8.81 -20.59
C ASN A 200 49.83 -7.99 -21.37
N LYS A 201 49.18 -8.57 -22.39
CA LYS A 201 48.08 -7.91 -23.08
C LYS A 201 46.93 -7.59 -22.13
N VAL A 202 46.48 -8.57 -21.34
CA VAL A 202 45.43 -8.35 -20.33
C VAL A 202 45.85 -7.28 -19.33
N ARG A 203 47.06 -7.36 -18.76
CA ARG A 203 47.58 -6.34 -17.84
C ARG A 203 47.60 -4.94 -18.46
N LEU A 204 48.04 -4.81 -19.71
CA LEU A 204 48.08 -3.52 -20.40
C LEU A 204 46.67 -2.99 -20.69
N ASP A 205 45.69 -3.84 -21.00
CA ASP A 205 44.30 -3.42 -21.19
C ASP A 205 43.71 -2.80 -19.92
N HIS A 206 44.08 -3.28 -18.72
CA HIS A 206 43.71 -2.68 -17.44
C HIS A 206 44.50 -1.39 -17.15
N VAL A 207 45.80 -1.37 -17.45
CA VAL A 207 46.61 -0.13 -17.32
C VAL A 207 46.03 0.99 -18.17
N ILE A 208 45.61 0.73 -19.41
CA ILE A 208 44.98 1.74 -20.27
C ILE A 208 43.76 2.36 -19.58
N LEU A 209 42.94 1.56 -18.90
CA LEU A 209 41.78 2.06 -18.16
C LEU A 209 42.19 2.93 -16.98
N ASP A 210 43.17 2.50 -16.19
CA ASP A 210 43.68 3.29 -15.07
C ASP A 210 44.32 4.62 -15.52
N LEU A 211 45.00 4.63 -16.68
CA LEU A 211 45.59 5.83 -17.26
C LEU A 211 44.54 6.83 -17.74
N ILE A 212 43.39 6.37 -18.25
CA ILE A 212 42.32 7.22 -18.77
C ILE A 212 41.44 7.75 -17.64
N HIS A 213 41.15 6.91 -16.64
CA HIS A 213 40.08 7.15 -15.66
C HIS A 213 40.55 7.51 -14.25
N THR A 214 41.85 7.46 -13.96
CA THR A 214 42.37 7.75 -12.60
C THR A 214 43.55 8.71 -12.62
N ASP A 215 43.79 9.38 -11.49
CA ASP A 215 44.97 10.21 -11.24
C ASP A 215 46.07 9.45 -10.47
N LYS A 216 45.97 8.12 -10.38
CA LYS A 216 46.89 7.31 -9.57
C LYS A 216 48.35 7.49 -10.03
N PRO A 217 49.32 7.54 -9.10
CA PRO A 217 50.73 7.55 -9.44
C PRO A 217 51.12 6.35 -10.31
N MET A 218 52.03 6.53 -11.26
CA MET A 218 52.43 5.48 -12.20
C MET A 218 53.02 4.24 -11.51
N ILE A 219 53.59 4.41 -10.32
CA ILE A 219 54.08 3.32 -9.46
C ILE A 219 52.90 2.47 -8.96
N GLU A 220 51.81 3.11 -8.52
CA GLU A 220 50.63 2.42 -8.02
C GLU A 220 49.92 1.64 -9.13
N ILE A 221 49.78 2.25 -10.30
CA ILE A 221 49.20 1.59 -11.49
C ILE A 221 50.04 0.38 -11.89
N ALA A 222 51.37 0.49 -11.87
CA ALA A 222 52.21 -0.65 -12.17
C ALA A 222 51.97 -1.82 -11.21
N LEU A 223 51.98 -1.56 -9.90
CA LEU A 223 51.80 -2.58 -8.87
C LEU A 223 50.40 -3.21 -8.90
N GLN A 224 49.35 -2.41 -9.06
CA GLN A 224 47.97 -2.89 -9.11
C GLN A 224 47.65 -3.72 -10.37
N ASN A 225 48.44 -3.57 -11.43
CA ASN A 225 48.28 -4.29 -12.69
C ASN A 225 49.33 -5.42 -12.88
N GLY A 226 49.97 -5.88 -11.79
CA GLY A 226 50.86 -7.03 -11.81
C GLY A 226 52.26 -6.79 -12.41
N PHE A 227 52.69 -5.52 -12.50
CA PHE A 227 54.07 -5.17 -12.84
C PHE A 227 54.89 -4.92 -11.57
N SER A 228 56.10 -5.49 -11.52
CA SER A 228 56.98 -5.35 -10.36
C SER A 228 57.50 -3.93 -10.12
N ASN A 229 57.48 -3.07 -11.15
CA ASN A 229 57.80 -1.64 -11.05
C ASN A 229 57.32 -0.85 -12.27
N SER A 230 57.26 0.48 -12.14
CA SER A 230 56.85 1.41 -13.19
C SER A 230 57.78 1.42 -14.42
N ALA A 231 59.04 1.05 -14.28
CA ALA A 231 59.98 0.97 -15.41
C ALA A 231 59.66 -0.22 -16.33
N LEU A 232 59.33 -1.38 -15.74
CA LEU A 232 58.89 -2.57 -16.49
C LEU A 232 57.56 -2.32 -17.20
N LEU A 233 56.62 -1.67 -16.51
CA LEU A 233 55.37 -1.21 -17.13
C LEU A 233 55.67 -0.32 -18.34
N SER A 234 56.47 0.73 -18.15
CA SER A 234 56.75 1.73 -19.20
C SER A 234 57.41 1.11 -20.43
N ARG A 235 58.35 0.19 -20.23
CA ARG A 235 59.02 -0.54 -21.34
C ARG A 235 58.04 -1.43 -22.09
N THR A 236 57.19 -2.16 -21.37
CA THR A 236 56.22 -3.10 -21.95
C THR A 236 55.11 -2.36 -22.69
N PHE A 237 54.58 -1.29 -22.09
CA PHE A 237 53.58 -0.41 -22.68
C PHE A 237 54.12 0.28 -23.94
N LYS A 238 55.34 0.85 -23.91
CA LYS A 238 55.95 1.49 -25.08
C LYS A 238 56.18 0.52 -26.23
N LYS A 239 56.56 -0.72 -25.93
CA LYS A 239 56.73 -1.77 -26.95
C LYS A 239 55.42 -2.13 -27.64
N GLN A 240 54.30 -2.09 -26.92
CA GLN A 240 52.98 -2.50 -27.43
C GLN A 240 52.21 -1.33 -28.08
N MET A 241 52.30 -0.13 -27.49
CA MET A 241 51.47 1.03 -27.83
C MET A 241 52.23 2.14 -28.58
N ASN A 242 53.54 1.96 -28.84
CA ASN A 242 54.43 2.94 -29.46
C ASN A 242 54.54 4.31 -28.75
N THR A 243 54.00 4.44 -27.53
CA THR A 243 54.08 5.64 -26.69
C THR A 243 54.28 5.27 -25.22
N THR A 244 54.70 6.20 -24.36
CA THR A 244 54.87 5.92 -22.92
C THR A 244 53.53 6.03 -22.17
N PRO A 245 53.32 5.31 -21.05
CA PRO A 245 52.11 5.44 -20.22
C PRO A 245 51.80 6.89 -19.83
N THR A 246 52.83 7.69 -19.51
CA THR A 246 52.69 9.11 -19.16
C THR A 246 52.19 9.94 -20.34
N GLN A 247 52.80 9.77 -21.52
CA GLN A 247 52.36 10.47 -22.74
C GLN A 247 50.95 10.03 -23.16
N TYR A 248 50.63 8.74 -22.98
CA TYR A 248 49.29 8.21 -23.23
C TYR A 248 48.25 8.85 -22.29
N ARG A 249 48.57 9.00 -21.01
CA ARG A 249 47.72 9.73 -20.05
C ARG A 249 47.54 11.19 -20.45
N GLU A 250 48.61 11.92 -20.75
CA GLU A 250 48.52 13.34 -21.12
C GLU A 250 47.58 13.61 -22.31
N VAL A 251 47.51 12.68 -23.27
CA VAL A 251 46.66 12.81 -24.46
C VAL A 251 45.22 12.29 -24.23
N HIS A 252 45.04 11.29 -23.37
CA HIS A 252 43.78 10.53 -23.27
C HIS A 252 43.08 10.59 -21.89
N GLN A 253 43.66 11.26 -20.89
CA GLN A 253 43.08 11.34 -19.55
C GLN A 253 41.83 12.21 -19.53
N ILE A 254 40.77 11.70 -18.91
CA ILE A 254 39.48 12.38 -18.81
C ILE A 254 39.44 13.12 -17.47
N HIS A 255 39.55 14.46 -17.50
CA HIS A 255 39.24 15.27 -16.32
C HIS A 255 37.72 15.28 -16.08
N ALA A 256 37.22 14.34 -15.29
CA ALA A 256 35.85 14.37 -14.80
C ALA A 256 35.78 15.27 -13.56
N GLN A 257 35.18 16.45 -13.69
CA GLN A 257 34.59 17.08 -12.51
C GLN A 257 33.33 16.28 -12.13
N PRO A 258 33.18 15.82 -10.88
CA PRO A 258 31.93 15.24 -10.45
C PRO A 258 30.86 16.33 -10.47
N LYS A 259 29.93 16.26 -11.42
CA LYS A 259 28.65 16.95 -11.26
C LYS A 259 27.89 16.22 -10.15
N PRO A 260 27.32 16.92 -9.16
CA PRO A 260 26.47 16.30 -8.17
C PRO A 260 25.20 15.85 -8.88
N HIS A 261 25.08 14.56 -9.21
CA HIS A 261 23.75 13.98 -9.39
C HIS A 261 23.09 14.06 -8.02
N THR A 262 22.01 14.84 -7.95
CA THR A 262 21.09 14.90 -6.81
C THR A 262 20.83 13.48 -6.32
N SER A 263 21.03 13.22 -5.03
CA SER A 263 20.76 11.91 -4.45
C SER A 263 19.26 11.63 -4.57
N VAL A 264 18.87 10.92 -5.63
CA VAL A 264 17.50 10.47 -5.81
C VAL A 264 17.13 9.59 -4.63
N SER A 265 15.96 9.87 -4.06
CA SER A 265 15.55 9.17 -2.86
C SER A 265 15.28 7.69 -3.18
N LYS A 266 15.55 6.82 -2.21
CA LYS A 266 15.17 5.39 -2.29
C LYS A 266 13.68 5.21 -2.67
N LYS A 267 12.81 6.16 -2.27
CA LYS A 267 11.37 6.22 -2.62
C LYS A 267 11.14 6.32 -4.12
N GLU A 268 11.81 7.29 -4.74
CA GLU A 268 11.65 7.64 -6.15
C GLU A 268 12.14 6.52 -7.05
N LEU A 269 13.25 5.87 -6.67
CA LEU A 269 13.72 4.64 -7.31
C LEU A 269 12.71 3.49 -7.20
N ILE A 270 12.13 3.25 -6.00
CA ILE A 270 11.09 2.22 -5.82
C ILE A 270 9.85 2.55 -6.66
N LEU A 271 9.40 3.81 -6.67
CA LEU A 271 8.25 4.27 -7.45
C LEU A 271 8.49 4.07 -8.95
N ASN A 272 9.66 4.44 -9.45
CA ASN A 272 10.02 4.28 -10.84
C ASN A 272 10.11 2.79 -11.23
N LEU A 273 10.64 1.91 -10.38
CA LEU A 273 10.65 0.46 -10.60
C LEU A 273 9.24 -0.14 -10.58
N SER A 274 8.37 0.33 -9.68
CA SER A 274 7.04 -0.24 -9.44
C SER A 274 6.14 -0.22 -10.69
N ARG A 275 6.34 0.76 -11.58
CA ARG A 275 5.62 0.90 -12.87
C ARG A 275 5.78 -0.29 -13.81
N TYR A 276 6.79 -1.14 -13.59
CA TYR A 276 7.14 -2.24 -14.48
C TYR A 276 6.82 -3.63 -13.90
N VAL A 277 6.24 -3.70 -12.71
CA VAL A 277 5.85 -4.97 -12.09
C VAL A 277 4.51 -5.46 -12.69
N MET A 278 4.45 -6.69 -13.17
CA MET A 278 3.26 -7.29 -13.79
C MET A 278 2.39 -8.07 -12.79
N ASN A 279 1.07 -7.98 -13.00
CA ASN A 279 0.04 -8.77 -12.31
C ASN A 279 -0.16 -10.13 -12.99
N ASP A 280 0.76 -11.07 -12.81
CA ASP A 280 0.48 -12.48 -13.16
C ASP A 280 -0.02 -13.23 -11.93
N GLN A 281 -1.33 -13.52 -11.91
CA GLN A 281 -2.01 -14.34 -10.90
C GLN A 281 -1.51 -15.80 -10.81
N GLN A 282 -0.50 -16.19 -11.60
CA GLN A 282 -0.06 -17.59 -11.73
C GLN A 282 1.22 -17.96 -10.97
N HIS A 283 1.96 -17.01 -10.40
CA HIS A 283 3.11 -17.33 -9.57
C HIS A 283 2.84 -16.96 -8.12
N LEU A 284 2.16 -17.87 -7.43
CA LEU A 284 2.11 -17.97 -5.97
C LEU A 284 3.55 -18.11 -5.44
N VAL A 285 4.22 -16.97 -5.22
CA VAL A 285 5.41 -16.92 -4.36
C VAL A 285 4.94 -17.37 -2.99
N GLN A 286 5.32 -18.59 -2.59
CA GLN A 286 5.17 -19.05 -1.21
C GLN A 286 5.92 -18.06 -0.34
N ASN A 287 5.22 -17.43 0.60
CA ASN A 287 5.87 -16.56 1.57
C ASN A 287 6.85 -17.43 2.38
N PRO A 288 8.16 -17.12 2.41
CA PRO A 288 9.17 -17.88 3.16
C PRO A 288 9.04 -17.71 4.69
N GLU A 289 8.10 -16.92 5.20
CA GLU A 289 7.80 -16.91 6.63
C GLU A 289 7.12 -18.22 7.04
N ILE A 290 7.68 -18.89 8.05
CA ILE A 290 7.03 -20.02 8.71
C ILE A 290 5.68 -19.51 9.22
N GLY A 291 4.59 -19.98 8.61
CA GLY A 291 3.25 -19.51 8.92
C GLY A 291 2.98 -19.52 10.44
N LYS A 292 2.36 -18.45 10.95
CA LYS A 292 2.07 -18.30 12.38
C LYS A 292 1.12 -19.41 12.80
N HIS A 293 1.57 -20.31 13.68
CA HIS A 293 0.73 -21.37 14.22
C HIS A 293 0.08 -20.92 15.53
N ILE A 294 -1.23 -20.70 15.52
CA ILE A 294 -2.02 -20.25 16.68
C ILE A 294 -2.76 -21.45 17.25
N GLN A 295 -2.38 -21.86 18.47
CA GLN A 295 -3.11 -22.87 19.24
C GLN A 295 -3.99 -22.18 20.28
N MET A 296 -5.25 -22.60 20.36
CA MET A 296 -6.24 -21.99 21.24
C MET A 296 -7.06 -23.06 21.96
N THR A 297 -7.31 -22.83 23.24
CA THR A 297 -8.28 -23.60 24.05
C THR A 297 -9.38 -22.65 24.46
N LEU A 298 -10.64 -22.99 24.19
CA LEU A 298 -11.75 -22.05 24.37
C LEU A 298 -12.24 -22.04 25.82
N HIS A 299 -12.15 -20.88 26.47
CA HIS A 299 -12.67 -20.67 27.83
C HIS A 299 -13.19 -19.24 27.96
N PRO A 300 -14.38 -19.00 28.55
CA PRO A 300 -14.87 -17.65 28.77
C PRO A 300 -13.86 -16.80 29.53
N THR A 301 -13.52 -15.64 29.00
CA THR A 301 -12.68 -14.63 29.65
C THR A 301 -13.55 -13.53 30.27
N ASP A 302 -12.95 -12.60 31.02
CA ASP A 302 -13.65 -11.40 31.52
C ASP A 302 -13.87 -10.33 30.43
N GLU A 303 -13.32 -10.55 29.24
CA GLU A 303 -13.45 -9.64 28.11
C GLU A 303 -14.78 -9.82 27.37
N THR A 304 -15.32 -8.70 26.90
CA THR A 304 -16.57 -8.67 26.13
C THR A 304 -16.48 -7.65 25.00
N ILE A 305 -17.04 -8.00 23.84
CA ILE A 305 -17.21 -7.12 22.69
C ILE A 305 -18.52 -6.33 22.85
N HIS A 306 -18.38 -5.00 22.86
CA HIS A 306 -19.49 -4.06 22.85
C HIS A 306 -19.80 -3.64 21.41
N HIS A 307 -21.05 -3.82 20.98
CA HIS A 307 -21.46 -3.42 19.64
C HIS A 307 -21.78 -1.93 19.59
N PHE A 308 -21.11 -1.21 18.70
CA PHE A 308 -21.37 0.20 18.49
C PHE A 308 -22.77 0.45 17.92
N LYS A 309 -23.39 1.55 18.36
CA LYS A 309 -24.46 2.20 17.62
C LYS A 309 -23.86 3.00 16.48
N HIS A 310 -24.66 3.29 15.46
CA HIS A 310 -24.23 4.10 14.34
C HIS A 310 -25.08 5.36 14.17
N ILE A 311 -24.40 6.46 13.86
CA ILE A 311 -24.99 7.70 13.36
C ILE A 311 -24.52 7.90 11.93
N ILE A 312 -25.46 8.17 11.02
CA ILE A 312 -25.14 8.37 9.61
C ILE A 312 -25.41 9.82 9.20
N GLN A 313 -24.37 10.49 8.72
CA GLN A 313 -24.44 11.84 8.19
C GLN A 313 -24.94 11.81 6.74
N ILE A 314 -25.90 12.69 6.44
CA ILE A 314 -26.49 12.82 5.10
C ILE A 314 -26.45 14.25 4.55
N GLY A 315 -25.85 15.19 5.29
CA GLY A 315 -25.87 16.61 4.95
C GLY A 315 -27.28 17.19 5.09
N ASN A 316 -27.85 17.72 4.02
CA ASN A 316 -29.17 18.35 4.05
C ASN A 316 -30.32 17.34 4.14
N MET A 317 -31.43 17.73 4.79
CA MET A 317 -32.58 16.86 5.04
C MET A 317 -33.27 16.38 3.76
N GLU A 318 -33.20 17.12 2.65
CA GLU A 318 -33.79 16.70 1.36
C GLU A 318 -33.15 15.42 0.80
N ALA A 319 -31.95 15.05 1.25
CA ALA A 319 -31.33 13.79 0.86
C ALA A 319 -32.26 12.60 1.18
N LEU A 320 -33.08 12.70 2.22
CA LEU A 320 -34.07 11.68 2.60
C LEU A 320 -35.21 11.51 1.58
N LEU A 321 -35.41 12.44 0.64
CA LEU A 321 -36.40 12.29 -0.43
C LEU A 321 -35.92 11.37 -1.54
N SER A 322 -34.63 11.08 -1.60
CA SER A 322 -34.05 10.17 -2.59
C SER A 322 -34.33 8.72 -2.19
N ALA A 323 -35.05 7.99 -3.05
CA ALA A 323 -35.29 6.55 -2.86
C ALA A 323 -33.98 5.76 -2.69
N HIS A 324 -32.92 6.22 -3.34
CA HIS A 324 -31.60 5.61 -3.23
C HIS A 324 -30.99 5.78 -1.81
N VAL A 325 -31.04 7.01 -1.27
CA VAL A 325 -30.57 7.31 0.10
C VAL A 325 -31.40 6.54 1.13
N GLN A 326 -32.72 6.51 0.94
CA GLN A 326 -33.63 5.74 1.81
C GLN A 326 -33.25 4.26 1.86
N GLN A 327 -33.01 3.62 0.70
CA GLN A 327 -32.60 2.22 0.62
C GLN A 327 -31.27 1.97 1.34
N GLN A 328 -30.29 2.85 1.17
CA GLN A 328 -28.99 2.74 1.85
C GLN A 328 -29.14 2.86 3.38
N LEU A 329 -29.96 3.80 3.87
CA LEU A 329 -30.22 3.95 5.31
C LEU A 329 -30.91 2.74 5.92
N VAL A 330 -31.91 2.17 5.24
CA VAL A 330 -32.58 0.93 5.69
C VAL A 330 -31.58 -0.23 5.75
N THR A 331 -30.67 -0.32 4.77
CA THR A 331 -29.59 -1.31 4.75
C THR A 331 -28.64 -1.09 5.94
N CYS A 332 -28.23 0.16 6.23
CA CYS A 332 -27.42 0.46 7.41
C CYS A 332 -28.13 0.08 8.72
N GLN A 333 -29.44 0.27 8.79
CA GLN A 333 -30.21 -0.10 9.97
C GLN A 333 -30.19 -1.61 10.21
N SER A 334 -30.46 -2.41 9.18
CA SER A 334 -30.48 -3.87 9.31
C SER A 334 -29.10 -4.46 9.56
N ASP A 335 -28.07 -3.96 8.88
CA ASP A 335 -26.81 -4.68 8.74
C ASP A 335 -25.72 -4.21 9.72
N ILE A 336 -25.72 -2.93 10.10
CA ILE A 336 -24.70 -2.36 11.01
C ILE A 336 -25.32 -1.74 12.27
N GLY A 337 -26.63 -1.52 12.31
CA GLY A 337 -27.33 -0.96 13.47
C GLY A 337 -27.33 0.57 13.52
N LEU A 338 -27.69 1.21 12.40
CA LEU A 338 -28.03 2.63 12.35
C LEU A 338 -29.13 2.96 13.38
N THR A 339 -28.91 3.99 14.18
CA THR A 339 -29.87 4.48 15.17
C THR A 339 -30.44 5.85 14.80
N HIS A 340 -29.60 6.77 14.31
CA HIS A 340 -30.01 8.12 13.96
C HIS A 340 -29.31 8.63 12.70
N VAL A 341 -30.03 9.43 11.92
CA VAL A 341 -29.41 10.26 10.88
C VAL A 341 -29.03 11.62 11.45
N LEU A 342 -27.84 12.11 11.08
CA LEU A 342 -27.40 13.46 11.39
C LEU A 342 -27.57 14.33 10.14
N ILE A 343 -28.31 15.43 10.30
CA ILE A 343 -28.50 16.45 9.27
C ILE A 343 -27.84 17.78 9.66
N HIS A 344 -27.51 18.55 8.63
CA HIS A 344 -27.22 19.97 8.75
C HIS A 344 -28.46 20.76 9.15
N ASP A 345 -28.29 22.06 9.41
CA ASP A 345 -29.38 22.92 9.83
C ASP A 345 -30.50 22.95 8.75
N PRO A 346 -31.72 22.47 9.06
CA PRO A 346 -32.81 22.42 8.09
C PRO A 346 -33.23 23.81 7.61
N LEU A 347 -32.99 24.87 8.37
CA LEU A 347 -33.33 26.25 8.01
C LEU A 347 -32.34 26.84 7.01
N SER A 348 -31.13 26.29 6.94
CA SER A 348 -30.11 26.71 5.97
C SER A 348 -30.33 26.14 4.57
N SER A 349 -31.26 25.19 4.41
CA SER A 349 -31.48 24.55 3.12
C SER A 349 -32.53 25.28 2.28
N PRO A 350 -32.15 25.91 1.14
CA PRO A 350 -33.03 26.82 0.40
C PRO A 350 -34.21 26.10 -0.28
N ASN A 351 -34.11 24.78 -0.48
CA ASN A 351 -35.10 23.99 -1.20
C ASN A 351 -35.97 23.12 -0.28
N LEU A 352 -35.72 23.11 1.02
CA LEU A 352 -36.44 22.30 2.00
C LEU A 352 -37.74 22.98 2.42
N ILE A 353 -37.64 24.26 2.76
CA ILE A 353 -38.73 25.11 3.24
C ILE A 353 -38.94 26.22 2.21
N LEU A 354 -40.13 26.26 1.62
CA LEU A 354 -40.42 27.22 0.55
C LEU A 354 -40.93 28.53 1.14
N ASN A 355 -40.18 29.61 0.91
CA ASN A 355 -40.45 30.91 1.50
C ASN A 355 -41.21 31.86 0.56
N GLU A 356 -41.09 31.68 -0.77
CA GLU A 356 -41.74 32.51 -1.78
C GLU A 356 -42.57 31.67 -2.74
N VAL A 357 -43.86 31.94 -2.80
CA VAL A 357 -44.80 31.36 -3.77
C VAL A 357 -45.50 32.51 -4.46
N ILE A 358 -45.30 32.65 -5.76
CA ILE A 358 -46.04 33.64 -6.56
C ILE A 358 -47.45 33.11 -6.71
N THR A 359 -48.40 33.73 -6.01
CA THR A 359 -49.81 33.37 -6.08
C THR A 359 -50.69 34.60 -5.91
N ASP A 360 -51.82 34.63 -6.62
CA ASP A 360 -52.91 35.59 -6.47
C ASP A 360 -53.98 35.09 -5.47
N GLU A 361 -53.77 33.92 -4.85
CA GLU A 361 -54.65 33.37 -3.82
C GLU A 361 -54.53 34.15 -2.50
N SER A 362 -55.68 34.46 -1.89
CA SER A 362 -55.75 35.15 -0.58
C SER A 362 -55.14 34.34 0.58
N ILE A 363 -55.20 33.01 0.48
CA ILE A 363 -54.49 32.05 1.33
C ILE A 363 -53.88 31.05 0.35
N SER A 364 -52.56 31.01 0.27
CA SER A 364 -51.88 30.08 -0.62
C SER A 364 -52.23 28.64 -0.27
N ASN A 365 -52.70 27.86 -1.25
CA ASN A 365 -52.89 26.42 -1.12
C ASN A 365 -51.56 25.65 -1.09
N TYR A 366 -50.42 26.36 -1.13
CA TYR A 366 -49.09 25.77 -1.15
C TYR A 366 -48.66 25.27 0.24
N GLN A 367 -48.28 24.00 0.32
CA GLN A 367 -47.77 23.41 1.56
C GLN A 367 -46.27 23.68 1.73
N ARG A 368 -45.97 24.72 2.52
CA ARG A 368 -44.61 25.18 2.85
C ARG A 368 -43.64 24.08 3.29
N TYR A 369 -44.13 23.11 4.06
CA TYR A 369 -43.32 22.07 4.72
C TYR A 369 -43.51 20.66 4.14
N ASN A 370 -44.15 20.51 2.97
CA ASN A 370 -44.45 19.19 2.38
C ASN A 370 -43.22 18.27 2.24
N LYS A 371 -42.05 18.82 1.90
CA LYS A 371 -40.80 18.05 1.82
C LYS A 371 -40.30 17.60 3.19
N VAL A 372 -40.35 18.48 4.18
CA VAL A 372 -40.04 18.15 5.59
C VAL A 372 -40.95 17.00 6.04
N ASP A 373 -42.22 17.07 5.65
CA ASP A 373 -43.21 16.09 6.05
C ASP A 373 -42.91 14.70 5.50
N ALA A 374 -42.59 14.61 4.21
CA ALA A 374 -42.17 13.36 3.56
C ALA A 374 -40.89 12.78 4.19
N CYS A 375 -39.92 13.63 4.55
CA CYS A 375 -38.71 13.20 5.24
C CYS A 375 -39.00 12.60 6.63
N ILE A 376 -39.86 13.26 7.42
CA ILE A 376 -40.26 12.77 8.74
C ILE A 376 -41.04 11.45 8.63
N ASP A 377 -41.92 11.30 7.64
CA ASP A 377 -42.67 10.06 7.43
C ASP A 377 -41.75 8.87 7.17
N PHE A 378 -40.74 9.06 6.32
CA PHE A 378 -39.73 8.04 6.08
C PHE A 378 -39.01 7.63 7.37
N LEU A 379 -38.54 8.61 8.16
CA LEU A 379 -37.84 8.33 9.41
C LEU A 379 -38.73 7.58 10.42
N LYS A 380 -40.00 7.98 10.55
CA LYS A 380 -40.98 7.30 11.42
C LYS A 380 -41.30 5.89 10.94
N GLN A 381 -41.51 5.70 9.64
CA GLN A 381 -41.81 4.40 9.04
C GLN A 381 -40.74 3.36 9.42
N TYR A 382 -39.47 3.74 9.38
CA TYR A 382 -38.35 2.86 9.71
C TYR A 382 -37.82 3.02 11.15
N ARG A 383 -38.42 3.89 11.97
CA ARG A 383 -37.98 4.19 13.35
C ARG A 383 -36.51 4.60 13.43
N ILE A 384 -36.07 5.42 12.48
CA ILE A 384 -34.73 6.01 12.46
C ILE A 384 -34.81 7.37 13.16
N GLY A 385 -34.00 7.58 14.20
CA GLY A 385 -34.00 8.84 14.93
C GLY A 385 -33.40 9.99 14.13
N LEU A 386 -33.75 11.22 14.48
CA LEU A 386 -33.23 12.42 13.83
C LEU A 386 -32.31 13.21 14.76
N ILE A 387 -31.12 13.56 14.29
CA ILE A 387 -30.23 14.52 14.93
C ILE A 387 -30.13 15.73 14.02
N MET A 388 -30.46 16.92 14.52
CA MET A 388 -30.35 18.17 13.77
C MET A 388 -29.22 19.03 14.31
N THR A 389 -28.35 19.49 13.43
CA THR A 389 -27.41 20.57 13.75
C THR A 389 -28.15 21.89 13.76
N LEU A 390 -27.86 22.76 14.70
CA LEU A 390 -28.38 24.14 14.71
C LEU A 390 -27.23 25.11 14.54
N SER A 391 -27.25 25.85 13.43
CA SER A 391 -26.21 26.78 13.00
C SER A 391 -26.83 28.18 12.87
N PRO A 392 -27.11 28.86 14.00
CA PRO A 392 -27.73 30.18 13.99
C PRO A 392 -26.91 31.15 13.12
N LEU A 393 -27.59 31.82 12.19
CA LEU A 393 -27.01 32.83 11.30
C LEU A 393 -26.63 34.10 12.08
N ASP A 394 -25.96 35.05 11.40
CA ASP A 394 -25.54 36.32 12.00
C ASP A 394 -26.71 37.11 12.64
N ASP A 395 -27.92 37.02 12.06
CA ASP A 395 -29.15 37.54 12.65
C ASP A 395 -29.86 36.47 13.48
N LEU A 396 -29.54 36.45 14.78
CA LEU A 396 -30.10 35.48 15.72
C LEU A 396 -31.61 35.63 15.90
N ASP A 397 -32.16 36.84 15.90
CA ASP A 397 -33.58 37.03 16.16
C ASP A 397 -34.42 36.56 14.97
N ALA A 398 -34.00 36.87 13.74
CA ALA A 398 -34.63 36.33 12.53
C ALA A 398 -34.53 34.80 12.46
N TYR A 399 -33.38 34.22 12.85
CA TYR A 399 -33.20 32.78 12.93
C TYR A 399 -34.15 32.14 13.94
N LEU A 400 -34.30 32.71 15.13
CA LEU A 400 -35.19 32.21 16.17
C LEU A 400 -36.66 32.24 15.71
N ASP A 401 -37.07 33.25 14.96
CA ASP A 401 -38.42 33.32 14.37
C ASP A 401 -38.67 32.22 13.34
N GLN A 402 -37.69 31.94 12.48
CA GLN A 402 -37.77 30.83 11.51
C GLN A 402 -37.79 29.47 12.22
N LEU A 403 -36.93 29.28 13.22
CA LEU A 403 -36.88 28.06 14.03
C LEU A 403 -38.20 27.83 14.76
N LYS A 404 -38.77 28.88 15.35
CA LYS A 404 -40.07 28.82 16.00
C LYS A 404 -41.16 28.37 15.03
N ALA A 405 -41.22 28.93 13.83
CA ALA A 405 -42.20 28.54 12.81
C ALA A 405 -42.03 27.07 12.39
N PHE A 406 -40.79 26.62 12.19
CA PHE A 406 -40.45 25.25 11.84
C PHE A 406 -40.83 24.24 12.94
N LEU A 407 -40.46 24.52 14.18
CA LEU A 407 -40.80 23.65 15.32
C LEU A 407 -42.31 23.61 15.57
N MET A 408 -42.99 24.75 15.43
CA MET A 408 -44.45 24.81 15.53
C MET A 408 -45.11 23.91 14.49
N HIS A 409 -44.62 23.91 13.24
CA HIS A 409 -45.12 22.98 12.22
C HIS A 409 -44.92 21.51 12.62
N ILE A 410 -43.70 21.15 13.05
CA ILE A 410 -43.38 19.77 13.45
C ILE A 410 -44.30 19.28 14.60
N VAL A 411 -44.50 20.11 15.62
CA VAL A 411 -45.34 19.76 16.79
C VAL A 411 -46.83 19.73 16.43
N MET A 412 -47.32 20.65 15.59
CA MET A 412 -48.74 20.67 15.20
C MET A 412 -49.11 19.48 14.30
N ARG A 413 -48.14 18.87 13.64
CA ARG A 413 -48.35 17.71 12.77
C ARG A 413 -48.49 16.41 13.54
N ASP A 414 -47.68 16.21 14.57
CA ASP A 414 -47.62 14.96 15.33
C ASP A 414 -47.91 15.22 16.82
N ASP A 415 -49.02 14.64 17.32
CA ASP A 415 -49.43 14.76 18.72
C ASP A 415 -48.37 14.26 19.72
N SER A 416 -47.43 13.43 19.27
CA SER A 416 -46.26 12.97 20.05
C SER A 416 -45.02 12.84 19.17
N LEU A 417 -43.97 13.58 19.51
CA LEU A 417 -42.64 13.50 18.88
C LEU A 417 -41.78 12.35 19.40
N GLU A 418 -42.32 11.50 20.29
CA GLU A 418 -41.58 10.35 20.85
C GLU A 418 -41.08 9.40 19.76
N HIS A 419 -41.82 9.26 18.65
CA HIS A 419 -41.45 8.39 17.54
C HIS A 419 -40.32 8.93 16.66
N LEU A 420 -40.07 10.25 16.66
CA LEU A 420 -38.99 10.86 15.88
C LEU A 420 -37.64 10.76 16.59
N ASN A 421 -37.64 10.54 17.93
CA ASN A 421 -36.45 10.52 18.78
C ASN A 421 -35.46 11.64 18.42
N LEU A 422 -35.98 12.87 18.44
CA LEU A 422 -35.24 14.04 18.01
C LEU A 422 -34.14 14.41 19.01
N LYS A 423 -32.93 14.68 18.50
CA LYS A 423 -31.81 15.24 19.27
C LYS A 423 -31.20 16.44 18.56
N LEU A 424 -30.50 17.26 19.33
CA LEU A 424 -29.76 18.41 18.80
C LEU A 424 -28.26 18.16 18.83
N TYR A 425 -27.57 18.47 17.74
CA TYR A 425 -26.13 18.48 17.65
C TYR A 425 -25.60 19.90 17.78
N ILE A 426 -24.71 20.12 18.75
CA ILE A 426 -24.21 21.44 19.13
C ILE A 426 -22.71 21.50 18.87
N LYS A 427 -22.30 22.37 17.94
CA LYS A 427 -20.89 22.53 17.53
C LYS A 427 -20.54 24.01 17.37
N HIS A 428 -19.45 24.45 18.01
CA HIS A 428 -18.89 25.81 17.95
C HIS A 428 -19.83 26.99 18.32
N VAL A 429 -20.92 26.72 19.05
CA VAL A 429 -21.89 27.75 19.50
C VAL A 429 -21.46 28.35 20.84
N ASP A 430 -21.60 29.67 21.00
CA ASP A 430 -21.38 30.36 22.27
C ASP A 430 -22.54 30.15 23.25
N LEU A 431 -22.24 30.11 24.56
CA LEU A 431 -23.22 29.79 25.60
C LEU A 431 -24.48 30.69 25.56
N HIS A 432 -24.33 31.98 25.32
CA HIS A 432 -25.45 32.92 25.22
C HIS A 432 -26.38 32.63 24.04
N VAL A 433 -25.81 32.31 22.88
CA VAL A 433 -26.57 31.93 21.68
C VAL A 433 -27.26 30.59 21.92
N TYR A 434 -26.52 29.62 22.45
CA TYR A 434 -27.04 28.31 22.84
C TYR A 434 -28.25 28.43 23.78
N GLN A 435 -28.17 29.24 24.83
CA GLN A 435 -29.28 29.45 25.77
C GLN A 435 -30.54 29.96 25.08
N LYS A 436 -30.42 30.95 24.19
CA LYS A 436 -31.55 31.48 23.43
C LYS A 436 -32.17 30.45 22.49
N VAL A 437 -31.34 29.71 21.74
CA VAL A 437 -31.79 28.67 20.81
C VAL A 437 -32.48 27.54 21.56
N ILE A 438 -31.87 27.03 22.63
CA ILE A 438 -32.43 25.95 23.44
C ILE A 438 -33.74 26.37 24.11
N HIS A 439 -33.80 27.59 24.67
CA HIS A 439 -35.05 28.11 25.24
C HIS A 439 -36.17 28.19 24.21
N CYS A 440 -35.84 28.49 22.95
CA CYS A 440 -36.81 28.42 21.85
C CYS A 440 -37.26 26.96 21.61
N VAL A 441 -36.33 26.02 21.50
CA VAL A 441 -36.64 24.60 21.24
C VAL A 441 -37.47 23.98 22.36
N GLU A 442 -37.10 24.19 23.63
CA GLU A 442 -37.75 23.55 24.78
C GLU A 442 -39.20 24.00 25.01
N ARG A 443 -39.59 25.16 24.48
CA ARG A 443 -41.00 25.59 24.47
C ARG A 443 -41.89 24.68 23.65
N PHE A 444 -41.33 24.02 22.64
CA PHE A 444 -42.05 23.13 21.73
C PHE A 444 -41.75 21.67 22.02
N ILE A 445 -40.50 21.35 22.38
CA ILE A 445 -40.02 19.98 22.59
C ILE A 445 -39.31 19.92 23.94
N PRO A 446 -40.06 19.76 25.05
CA PRO A 446 -39.49 19.67 26.38
C PRO A 446 -38.52 18.49 26.51
N ASN A 447 -37.42 18.67 27.25
CA ASN A 447 -36.42 17.63 27.54
C ASN A 447 -35.70 17.04 26.31
N VAL A 448 -35.70 17.71 25.15
CA VAL A 448 -34.97 17.28 23.94
C VAL A 448 -33.52 16.89 24.29
N LYS A 449 -32.97 15.81 23.74
CA LYS A 449 -31.59 15.40 24.09
C LYS A 449 -30.56 16.13 23.23
N ARG A 450 -29.36 16.33 23.80
CA ARG A 450 -28.27 17.06 23.15
C ARG A 450 -27.01 16.21 23.03
N ILE A 451 -26.30 16.43 21.93
CA ILE A 451 -24.95 15.94 21.69
C ILE A 451 -24.06 17.17 21.53
N VAL A 452 -23.02 17.27 22.36
CA VAL A 452 -22.07 18.39 22.31
C VAL A 452 -20.77 17.94 21.68
N HIS A 453 -20.31 18.68 20.69
CA HIS A 453 -19.01 18.47 20.07
C HIS A 453 -17.89 19.09 20.90
N LEU A 454 -16.91 18.27 21.26
CA LEU A 454 -15.71 18.70 21.98
C LEU A 454 -14.50 18.66 21.05
N ASP A 455 -14.02 19.85 20.72
CA ASP A 455 -12.72 20.06 20.09
C ASP A 455 -11.70 20.43 21.17
N LEU A 456 -10.69 19.58 21.37
CA LEU A 456 -9.66 19.78 22.39
C LEU A 456 -8.73 20.97 22.09
N TYR A 457 -8.65 21.44 20.85
CA TYR A 457 -7.89 22.65 20.53
C TYR A 457 -8.59 23.92 21.02
N TYR A 458 -9.93 23.90 21.06
CA TYR A 458 -10.77 25.03 21.46
C TYR A 458 -11.93 24.60 22.38
N PRO A 459 -11.64 24.03 23.57
CA PRO A 459 -12.65 23.32 24.36
C PRO A 459 -13.63 24.22 25.09
N GLN A 460 -13.31 25.52 25.26
CA GLN A 460 -14.01 26.41 26.18
C GLN A 460 -15.51 26.54 25.87
N LYS A 461 -15.91 26.66 24.60
CA LYS A 461 -17.32 26.79 24.21
C LYS A 461 -18.11 25.54 24.58
N ALA A 462 -17.56 24.37 24.27
CA ALA A 462 -18.15 23.08 24.60
C ALA A 462 -18.23 22.88 26.13
N LEU A 463 -17.16 23.20 26.86
CA LEU A 463 -17.10 23.07 28.31
C LEU A 463 -18.16 23.92 29.01
N ASN A 464 -18.32 25.19 28.59
CA ASN A 464 -19.33 26.09 29.14
C ASN A 464 -20.75 25.51 28.98
N ILE A 465 -21.05 24.90 27.83
CA ILE A 465 -22.35 24.26 27.56
C ILE A 465 -22.48 22.98 28.40
N LEU A 466 -21.44 22.15 28.47
CA LEU A 466 -21.42 20.91 29.23
C LEU A 466 -21.66 21.13 30.73
N GLN A 467 -21.14 22.22 31.30
CA GLN A 467 -21.34 22.61 32.69
C GLN A 467 -22.72 23.26 32.94
N TYR A 468 -23.28 23.92 31.93
CA TYR A 468 -24.58 24.59 32.04
C TYR A 468 -25.76 23.61 31.88
N ASP A 469 -25.72 22.71 30.89
CA ASP A 469 -26.85 21.83 30.50
C ASP A 469 -26.55 20.33 30.68
N THR A 470 -25.81 19.96 31.72
CA THR A 470 -25.32 18.58 31.92
C THR A 470 -26.43 17.52 31.93
N SER A 471 -27.63 17.84 32.44
CA SER A 471 -28.73 16.88 32.60
C SER A 471 -29.36 16.45 31.27
N HIS A 472 -29.35 17.31 30.25
CA HIS A 472 -29.94 17.01 28.95
C HIS A 472 -28.94 16.58 27.89
N ILE A 473 -27.64 16.80 28.16
CA ILE A 473 -26.57 16.29 27.32
C ILE A 473 -26.44 14.78 27.52
N GLU A 474 -26.66 14.02 26.45
CA GLU A 474 -26.64 12.56 26.47
C GLU A 474 -25.26 12.03 26.11
N HIS A 475 -24.58 12.67 25.16
CA HIS A 475 -23.28 12.24 24.65
C HIS A 475 -22.36 13.43 24.38
N VAL A 476 -21.06 13.15 24.38
CA VAL A 476 -20.02 14.06 23.86
C VAL A 476 -19.43 13.45 22.61
N SER A 477 -19.40 14.20 21.51
CA SER A 477 -18.77 13.75 20.27
C SER A 477 -17.38 14.36 20.11
N PHE A 478 -16.47 13.65 19.46
CA PHE A 478 -15.16 14.13 19.07
C PHE A 478 -14.78 13.59 17.68
N ASP A 479 -13.78 14.21 17.08
CA ASP A 479 -13.23 13.83 15.78
C ASP A 479 -11.80 13.29 15.93
N ALA A 480 -11.39 12.36 15.06
CA ALA A 480 -10.02 11.83 15.05
C ALA A 480 -9.62 11.28 13.67
N ASN A 481 -8.50 11.74 13.13
CA ASN A 481 -8.04 11.33 11.79
C ASN A 481 -6.57 10.91 11.83
N GLN A 482 -6.29 9.62 11.58
CA GLN A 482 -4.90 9.12 11.60
C GLN A 482 -3.98 9.84 10.60
N ASN A 483 -4.52 10.38 9.51
CA ASN A 483 -3.74 11.11 8.51
C ASN A 483 -3.16 12.43 9.05
N ASP A 484 -3.71 13.00 10.14
CA ASP A 484 -3.26 14.28 10.71
C ASP A 484 -1.82 14.23 11.26
N LEU A 485 -1.33 13.05 11.62
CA LEU A 485 0.02 12.85 12.16
C LEU A 485 1.07 12.53 11.08
N VAL A 486 0.64 12.33 9.84
CA VAL A 486 1.48 11.76 8.79
C VAL A 486 1.84 12.83 7.78
N ASN A 487 3.13 12.92 7.47
CA ASN A 487 3.58 13.55 6.24
C ASN A 487 3.81 12.45 5.18
N PHE A 488 2.93 12.39 4.17
CA PHE A 488 2.97 11.37 3.12
C PHE A 488 4.19 11.48 2.17
N ASP A 489 4.93 12.59 2.23
CA ASP A 489 6.21 12.74 1.54
C ASP A 489 7.30 11.85 2.15
N ILE A 490 7.20 11.51 3.43
CA ILE A 490 8.17 10.72 4.19
C ILE A 490 8.01 9.20 3.89
N THR A 491 9.11 8.45 3.98
CA THR A 491 9.17 6.99 3.65
C THR A 491 9.60 6.09 4.80
N ASP A 492 9.70 6.66 5.99
CA ASP A 492 10.01 5.90 7.19
C ASP A 492 8.76 5.13 7.62
N ASP A 493 8.78 3.81 7.48
CA ASP A 493 7.67 2.93 7.87
C ASP A 493 7.41 2.99 9.39
N GLU A 494 8.41 3.31 10.22
CA GLU A 494 8.21 3.47 11.67
C GLU A 494 7.27 4.63 12.00
N LEU A 495 7.28 5.70 11.18
CA LEU A 495 6.38 6.84 11.37
C LEU A 495 4.91 6.44 11.20
N PHE A 496 4.61 5.58 10.23
CA PHE A 496 3.25 5.13 9.95
C PHE A 496 2.75 4.18 11.04
N GLU A 497 3.58 3.25 11.49
CA GLU A 497 3.20 2.35 12.59
C GLU A 497 2.96 3.10 13.90
N ASN A 498 3.70 4.19 14.15
CA ASN A 498 3.47 5.06 15.32
C ASN A 498 2.10 5.77 15.27
N THR A 499 1.48 5.94 14.10
CA THR A 499 0.16 6.61 13.98
C THR A 499 -1.02 5.73 14.32
N LYS A 500 -0.79 4.41 14.43
CA LYS A 500 -1.79 3.39 14.75
C LYS A 500 -2.60 3.68 16.02
N HIS A 501 -1.99 4.34 16.99
CA HIS A 501 -2.59 4.67 18.27
C HIS A 501 -3.35 6.01 18.28
N HIS A 502 -3.30 6.81 17.22
CA HIS A 502 -3.81 8.17 17.24
C HIS A 502 -5.28 8.30 17.67
N ILE A 503 -6.16 7.43 17.15
CA ILE A 503 -7.60 7.50 17.46
C ILE A 503 -7.88 7.15 18.92
N ILE A 504 -7.20 6.11 19.45
CA ILE A 504 -7.34 5.70 20.85
C ILE A 504 -6.72 6.74 21.79
N ASP A 505 -5.59 7.34 21.42
CA ASP A 505 -4.96 8.42 22.18
C ASP A 505 -5.88 9.63 22.25
N LYS A 506 -6.51 10.01 21.13
CA LYS A 506 -7.48 11.10 21.10
C LYS A 506 -8.70 10.83 21.98
N ALA A 507 -9.23 9.60 21.93
CA ALA A 507 -10.33 9.20 22.79
C ALA A 507 -9.95 9.25 24.29
N ASN A 508 -8.71 8.84 24.63
CA ASN A 508 -8.18 8.94 25.98
C ASN A 508 -7.99 10.40 26.44
N GLU A 509 -7.48 11.28 25.57
CA GLU A 509 -7.37 12.71 25.84
C GLU A 509 -8.74 13.34 26.14
N VAL A 510 -9.75 13.03 25.31
CA VAL A 510 -11.13 13.50 25.51
C VAL A 510 -11.67 12.99 26.84
N LYS A 511 -11.49 11.70 27.15
CA LYS A 511 -11.95 11.11 28.41
C LYS A 511 -11.24 11.73 29.63
N ALA A 512 -9.93 11.95 29.54
CA ALA A 512 -9.15 12.59 30.60
C ALA A 512 -9.62 14.04 30.83
N PHE A 513 -9.86 14.80 29.76
CA PHE A 513 -10.39 16.16 29.83
C PHE A 513 -11.75 16.19 30.54
N LEU A 514 -12.69 15.32 30.14
CA LEU A 514 -14.02 15.24 30.76
C LEU A 514 -13.93 14.84 32.23
N ASN A 515 -13.08 13.86 32.58
CA ASN A 515 -12.85 13.43 33.96
C ASN A 515 -12.28 14.54 34.84
N GLN A 516 -11.33 15.34 34.32
CA GLN A 516 -10.77 16.49 35.03
C GLN A 516 -11.84 17.54 35.37
N HIS A 517 -12.90 17.62 34.57
CA HIS A 517 -14.04 18.51 34.78
C HIS A 517 -15.25 17.82 35.43
N HIS A 518 -15.10 16.59 35.94
CA HIS A 518 -16.16 15.80 36.58
C HIS A 518 -17.39 15.56 35.68
N ILE A 519 -17.17 15.42 34.37
CA ILE A 519 -18.22 15.14 33.38
C ILE A 519 -18.12 13.67 32.98
N GLU A 520 -19.14 12.88 33.31
CA GLU A 520 -19.25 11.48 32.89
C GLU A 520 -20.32 11.35 31.81
N LYS A 521 -19.89 11.31 30.55
CA LYS A 521 -20.77 11.16 29.39
C LYS A 521 -20.20 10.13 28.40
N PRO A 522 -21.06 9.29 27.78
CA PRO A 522 -20.63 8.39 26.72
C PRO A 522 -20.11 9.17 25.51
N LEU A 523 -19.13 8.58 24.83
CA LEU A 523 -18.43 9.20 23.71
C LEU A 523 -18.96 8.73 22.35
N ILE A 524 -18.97 9.66 21.40
CA ILE A 524 -19.25 9.42 19.98
C ILE A 524 -18.01 9.79 19.17
N LEU A 525 -17.47 8.84 18.42
CA LEU A 525 -16.46 9.12 17.40
C LEU A 525 -17.19 9.51 16.12
N LEU A 526 -17.35 10.81 15.84
CA LEU A 526 -18.25 11.29 14.79
C LEU A 526 -17.57 11.40 13.43
N ASN A 527 -16.60 12.32 13.28
CA ASN A 527 -15.81 12.43 12.06
C ASN A 527 -14.46 11.77 12.30
N TRP A 528 -14.22 10.69 11.58
CA TRP A 528 -12.98 9.95 11.75
C TRP A 528 -12.54 9.26 10.48
N ASN A 529 -11.23 9.10 10.36
CA ASN A 529 -10.63 8.31 9.30
C ASN A 529 -9.40 7.58 9.83
N THR A 530 -9.09 6.46 9.18
CA THR A 530 -7.86 5.73 9.41
C THR A 530 -6.78 6.23 8.44
N LEU A 531 -5.59 5.64 8.50
CA LEU A 531 -4.55 5.88 7.52
C LEU A 531 -5.07 5.57 6.11
N THR A 532 -5.04 6.56 5.22
CA THR A 532 -5.59 6.50 3.85
C THR A 532 -4.74 7.13 2.78
N GLY A 533 -3.90 8.08 3.17
CA GLY A 533 -3.34 9.04 2.23
C GLY A 533 -4.19 10.31 2.21
N ASP A 534 -3.78 11.21 1.34
CA ASP A 534 -4.26 12.59 1.22
C ASP A 534 -4.97 12.86 -0.12
N THR A 535 -5.21 11.82 -0.93
CA THR A 535 -5.89 11.93 -2.24
C THR A 535 -7.09 11.00 -2.35
N HIS A 536 -8.06 11.36 -3.20
CA HIS A 536 -9.21 10.49 -3.49
C HIS A 536 -8.79 9.10 -3.98
N LEU A 537 -7.70 9.02 -4.74
CA LEU A 537 -7.15 7.79 -5.28
C LEU A 537 -6.61 6.87 -4.17
N THR A 538 -5.75 7.39 -3.29
CA THR A 538 -5.20 6.61 -2.16
C THR A 538 -6.29 6.18 -1.17
N ASN A 539 -7.25 7.05 -0.86
CA ASN A 539 -8.40 6.71 -0.01
C ASN A 539 -9.26 5.54 -0.55
N GLY A 540 -9.29 5.38 -1.88
CA GLY A 540 -10.00 4.31 -2.58
C GLY A 540 -9.19 3.01 -2.70
N GLU A 541 -7.95 3.11 -3.18
CA GLU A 541 -7.06 1.96 -3.45
C GLU A 541 -6.49 1.30 -2.19
N TYR A 542 -6.25 2.09 -1.14
CA TYR A 542 -5.70 1.54 0.09
C TYR A 542 -6.76 0.72 0.82
N PHE A 543 -6.59 -0.60 0.82
CA PHE A 543 -7.49 -1.52 1.51
C PHE A 543 -7.25 -1.47 3.03
N ARG A 544 -8.31 -1.17 3.78
CA ARG A 544 -8.23 -0.81 5.21
C ARG A 544 -9.13 -1.62 6.13
N GLY A 545 -9.70 -2.73 5.65
CA GLY A 545 -10.65 -3.54 6.42
C GLY A 545 -10.10 -3.87 7.82
N GLY A 546 -8.96 -4.53 7.86
CA GLY A 546 -8.33 -4.94 9.11
C GLY A 546 -7.82 -3.78 9.97
N ILE A 547 -7.40 -2.65 9.38
CA ILE A 547 -7.08 -1.42 10.14
C ILE A 547 -8.33 -0.91 10.86
N ILE A 548 -9.46 -0.78 10.16
CA ILE A 548 -10.74 -0.34 10.74
C ILE A 548 -11.17 -1.31 11.86
N PHE A 549 -11.06 -2.62 11.62
CA PHE A 549 -11.42 -3.65 12.60
C PHE A 549 -10.54 -3.58 13.86
N GLU A 550 -9.25 -3.34 13.70
CA GLU A 550 -8.35 -3.12 14.82
C GLU A 550 -8.79 -1.91 15.66
N GLN A 551 -9.17 -0.80 15.02
CA GLN A 551 -9.66 0.38 15.75
C GLN A 551 -10.93 0.06 16.54
N PHE A 552 -11.85 -0.75 16.00
CA PHE A 552 -13.03 -1.21 16.74
C PHE A 552 -12.68 -2.02 17.99
N LEU A 553 -11.71 -2.93 17.90
CA LEU A 553 -11.24 -3.69 19.07
C LEU A 553 -10.59 -2.78 20.11
N ARG A 554 -9.77 -1.81 19.68
CA ARG A 554 -9.08 -0.85 20.57
C ARG A 554 -10.06 0.10 21.27
N LEU A 555 -11.08 0.56 20.56
CA LEU A 555 -12.10 1.49 21.08
C LEU A 555 -13.24 0.79 21.83
N ASN A 556 -13.20 -0.54 21.93
CA ASN A 556 -14.20 -1.33 22.62
C ASN A 556 -14.40 -0.82 24.07
N LYS A 557 -15.66 -0.56 24.45
CA LYS A 557 -16.07 0.06 25.74
C LYS A 557 -15.60 1.51 25.98
N MET A 558 -14.77 2.09 25.11
CA MET A 558 -14.36 3.50 25.20
C MET A 558 -15.39 4.44 24.57
N ILE A 559 -16.00 4.02 23.47
CA ILE A 559 -17.04 4.75 22.76
C ILE A 559 -18.32 3.91 22.66
N ASP A 560 -19.46 4.57 22.60
CA ASP A 560 -20.77 3.91 22.41
C ASP A 560 -21.22 3.94 20.95
N THR A 561 -20.87 5.01 20.23
CA THR A 561 -21.40 5.29 18.89
C THR A 561 -20.30 5.72 17.92
N ILE A 562 -20.42 5.26 16.67
CA ILE A 562 -19.54 5.60 15.55
C ILE A 562 -20.33 6.37 14.48
N GLY A 563 -19.73 7.45 13.98
CA GLY A 563 -20.24 8.24 12.87
C GLY A 563 -19.68 7.82 11.52
N TYR A 564 -20.50 7.91 10.48
CA TYR A 564 -20.08 7.77 9.09
C TYR A 564 -20.84 8.75 8.20
N TRP A 565 -20.27 9.10 7.05
CA TRP A 565 -21.06 9.60 5.95
C TRP A 565 -21.74 8.44 5.23
N LEU A 566 -22.97 8.68 4.75
CA LEU A 566 -23.72 7.63 4.07
C LEU A 566 -22.99 7.19 2.80
N ASN A 567 -22.77 8.10 1.87
CA ASN A 567 -22.21 7.79 0.57
C ASN A 567 -21.27 8.89 0.07
N TYR A 568 -20.49 8.55 -0.95
CA TYR A 568 -19.49 9.44 -1.55
C TYR A 568 -20.10 10.74 -2.06
N ASP A 569 -21.23 10.66 -2.80
CA ASP A 569 -21.85 11.82 -3.43
C ASP A 569 -22.31 12.86 -2.39
N LEU A 570 -22.98 12.41 -1.32
CA LEU A 570 -23.41 13.29 -0.23
C LEU A 570 -22.22 13.90 0.50
N HIS A 571 -21.17 13.12 0.78
CA HIS A 571 -20.00 13.64 1.47
C HIS A 571 -19.29 14.71 0.63
N THR A 572 -19.00 14.43 -0.64
CA THR A 572 -18.31 15.36 -1.54
C THR A 572 -19.06 16.67 -1.75
N LEU A 573 -20.40 16.66 -1.75
CA LEU A 573 -21.21 17.88 -1.86
C LEU A 573 -21.07 18.84 -0.67
N HIS A 574 -20.60 18.35 0.48
CA HIS A 574 -20.58 19.11 1.74
C HIS A 574 -19.18 19.42 2.27
N VAL A 575 -18.13 19.09 1.51
CA VAL A 575 -16.73 19.38 1.85
C VAL A 575 -16.15 20.40 0.87
N LYS A 576 -15.26 21.27 1.35
CA LYS A 576 -14.71 22.38 0.54
C LYS A 576 -13.42 22.02 -0.18
N ASN A 577 -12.68 21.03 0.31
CA ASN A 577 -11.38 20.63 -0.21
C ASN A 577 -11.05 19.17 0.16
N GLU A 578 -9.99 18.63 -0.46
CA GLU A 578 -9.53 17.24 -0.25
C GLU A 578 -9.16 16.95 1.21
N LYS A 579 -8.56 17.91 1.92
CA LYS A 579 -8.21 17.74 3.33
C LYS A 579 -9.45 17.53 4.20
N GLU A 580 -10.49 18.32 3.98
CA GLU A 580 -11.77 18.18 4.69
C GLU A 580 -12.46 16.86 4.34
N TYR A 581 -12.38 16.45 3.07
CA TYR A 581 -12.87 15.16 2.62
C TYR A 581 -12.18 13.98 3.33
N MET A 582 -10.88 14.07 3.63
CA MET A 582 -10.16 12.99 4.33
C MET A 582 -10.50 12.86 5.82
N ASN A 583 -11.34 13.72 6.38
CA ASN A 583 -11.69 13.68 7.82
C ASN A 583 -12.76 12.64 8.17
N SER A 584 -13.34 11.95 7.20
CA SER A 584 -14.41 10.99 7.46
C SER A 584 -14.42 9.81 6.50
N ILE A 585 -15.09 8.75 6.92
CA ILE A 585 -15.30 7.52 6.15
C ILE A 585 -16.74 7.46 5.63
N GLU A 586 -16.91 7.03 4.38
CA GLU A 586 -18.20 6.72 3.78
C GLU A 586 -18.47 5.21 3.73
N LEU A 587 -19.75 4.84 3.90
CA LEU A 587 -20.18 3.45 3.84
C LEU A 587 -20.44 2.96 2.41
N PHE A 588 -20.89 3.86 1.54
CA PHE A 588 -21.15 3.59 0.14
C PHE A 588 -20.31 4.50 -0.76
N HIS A 589 -20.01 4.03 -1.96
CA HIS A 589 -19.47 4.89 -3.02
C HIS A 589 -20.63 5.55 -3.76
N GLN A 590 -20.77 5.30 -5.06
CA GLN A 590 -21.95 5.66 -5.85
C GLN A 590 -22.92 4.49 -5.92
N TYR A 591 -24.21 4.78 -6.13
CA TYR A 591 -25.26 3.77 -6.15
C TYR A 591 -25.21 2.91 -4.86
N ASN A 592 -25.63 1.65 -4.93
CA ASN A 592 -25.67 0.76 -3.75
C ASN A 592 -24.33 0.07 -3.45
N SER A 593 -23.23 0.57 -4.05
CA SER A 593 -21.90 0.00 -3.95
C SER A 593 -21.30 0.22 -2.57
N LYS A 594 -21.22 -0.86 -1.78
CA LYS A 594 -20.71 -0.86 -0.40
C LYS A 594 -19.18 -0.76 -0.40
N ARG A 595 -18.63 0.04 0.51
CA ARG A 595 -17.18 0.17 0.72
C ARG A 595 -16.69 -0.79 1.82
N PRO A 596 -15.38 -1.07 1.92
CA PRO A 596 -14.82 -1.94 2.96
C PRO A 596 -15.23 -1.56 4.40
N ALA A 597 -15.44 -0.28 4.68
CA ALA A 597 -15.94 0.19 5.98
C ALA A 597 -17.31 -0.40 6.34
N PHE A 598 -18.25 -0.46 5.38
CA PHE A 598 -19.56 -1.08 5.60
C PHE A 598 -19.41 -2.56 5.97
N PHE A 599 -18.63 -3.31 5.19
CA PHE A 599 -18.46 -4.73 5.44
C PHE A 599 -17.74 -5.00 6.76
N THR A 600 -16.78 -4.17 7.12
CA THR A 600 -16.08 -4.27 8.41
C THR A 600 -17.05 -4.06 9.58
N SER A 601 -17.88 -3.02 9.54
CA SER A 601 -18.92 -2.77 10.55
C SER A 601 -19.96 -3.88 10.61
N HIS A 602 -20.34 -4.43 9.45
CA HIS A 602 -21.28 -5.56 9.38
C HIS A 602 -20.70 -6.85 9.99
N LEU A 603 -19.43 -7.17 9.69
CA LEU A 603 -18.73 -8.32 10.29
C LEU A 603 -18.58 -8.13 11.80
N PHE A 604 -18.22 -6.93 12.26
CA PHE A 604 -18.12 -6.63 13.69
C PHE A 604 -19.46 -6.75 14.41
N LYS A 605 -20.55 -6.29 13.78
CA LYS A 605 -21.92 -6.41 14.31
C LYS A 605 -22.38 -7.86 14.49
N LYS A 606 -21.90 -8.78 13.64
CA LYS A 606 -22.19 -10.22 13.71
C LYS A 606 -21.50 -10.95 14.86
N LEU A 607 -20.49 -10.35 15.48
CA LEU A 607 -19.71 -11.00 16.53
C LEU A 607 -20.54 -11.26 17.78
N SER A 608 -20.33 -12.41 18.40
CA SER A 608 -20.83 -12.68 19.75
C SER A 608 -20.11 -11.80 20.78
N SER A 609 -20.79 -11.43 21.85
CA SER A 609 -20.21 -10.52 22.85
C SER A 609 -19.17 -11.16 23.77
N GLN A 610 -19.30 -12.45 24.11
CA GLN A 610 -18.39 -13.12 25.04
C GLN A 610 -17.07 -13.50 24.35
N VAL A 611 -15.93 -13.06 24.88
CA VAL A 611 -14.60 -13.48 24.39
C VAL A 611 -14.23 -14.84 25.02
N LEU A 612 -13.65 -15.73 24.21
CA LEU A 612 -13.21 -17.08 24.58
C LEU A 612 -11.68 -17.27 24.45
N PHE A 613 -11.04 -16.43 23.65
CA PHE A 613 -9.60 -16.42 23.41
C PHE A 613 -9.22 -15.11 22.73
N HIS A 614 -8.05 -14.56 23.06
CA HIS A 614 -7.53 -13.33 22.44
C HIS A 614 -6.00 -13.41 22.36
N ASP A 615 -5.47 -13.28 21.15
CA ASP A 615 -4.06 -13.08 20.80
C ASP A 615 -3.95 -11.86 19.87
N HIS A 616 -2.74 -11.36 19.61
CA HIS A 616 -2.46 -10.09 18.92
C HIS A 616 -3.25 -9.85 17.61
N ASN A 617 -3.45 -10.90 16.79
CA ASN A 617 -4.13 -10.84 15.49
C ASN A 617 -5.28 -11.85 15.39
N CYS A 618 -5.71 -12.42 16.52
CA CYS A 618 -6.75 -13.44 16.52
C CYS A 618 -7.62 -13.34 17.78
N ILE A 619 -8.93 -13.25 17.59
CA ILE A 619 -9.91 -13.25 18.67
C ILE A 619 -10.95 -14.32 18.41
N VAL A 620 -11.37 -15.03 19.45
CA VAL A 620 -12.47 -15.99 19.40
C VAL A 620 -13.58 -15.53 20.32
N VAL A 621 -14.80 -15.48 19.81
CA VAL A 621 -15.98 -15.05 20.57
C VAL A 621 -17.10 -16.07 20.48
N GLY A 622 -18.00 -16.10 21.46
CA GLY A 622 -19.19 -16.95 21.47
C GLY A 622 -19.23 -17.93 22.63
N ARG A 623 -19.56 -19.19 22.32
CA ARG A 623 -19.62 -20.31 23.29
C ARG A 623 -18.93 -21.54 22.69
N PRO A 624 -18.45 -22.51 23.49
CA PRO A 624 -17.76 -23.68 22.96
C PRO A 624 -18.48 -24.48 21.84
N GLU A 625 -19.82 -24.48 21.84
CA GLU A 625 -20.64 -25.16 20.81
C GLU A 625 -20.95 -24.31 19.56
N HIS A 626 -20.82 -22.98 19.69
CA HIS A 626 -21.01 -22.01 18.62
C HIS A 626 -20.12 -20.80 18.87
N PHE A 627 -19.01 -20.75 18.14
CA PHE A 627 -17.98 -19.73 18.29
C PHE A 627 -17.57 -19.17 16.93
N GLN A 628 -17.01 -17.97 16.97
CA GLN A 628 -16.54 -17.25 15.80
C GLN A 628 -15.05 -16.97 15.99
N ILE A 629 -14.22 -17.49 15.10
CA ILE A 629 -12.79 -17.16 15.05
C ILE A 629 -12.62 -15.99 14.10
N ILE A 630 -11.95 -14.94 14.56
CA ILE A 630 -11.56 -13.81 13.75
C ILE A 630 -10.05 -13.78 13.69
N VAL A 631 -9.52 -13.71 12.48
CA VAL A 631 -8.11 -13.45 12.20
C VAL A 631 -8.05 -12.22 11.32
N TYR A 632 -7.24 -11.24 11.71
CA TYR A 632 -7.11 -10.00 10.95
C TYR A 632 -5.65 -9.55 10.86
N ASP A 633 -5.36 -8.81 9.79
CA ASP A 633 -4.10 -8.13 9.58
C ASP A 633 -4.33 -6.61 9.62
N ALA A 634 -3.41 -5.84 10.17
CA ALA A 634 -3.55 -4.38 10.30
C ALA A 634 -2.16 -3.74 10.24
N GLU A 635 -1.65 -3.60 9.03
CA GLU A 635 -0.34 -3.03 8.70
C GLU A 635 -0.52 -1.55 8.33
N HIS A 636 0.11 -0.66 9.10
CA HIS A 636 0.06 0.78 8.87
C HIS A 636 1.30 1.21 8.10
N PHE A 637 1.19 1.29 6.78
CA PHE A 637 2.28 1.66 5.88
C PHE A 637 1.84 2.77 4.93
N ASN A 638 2.81 3.42 4.26
CA ASN A 638 2.51 4.52 3.36
C ASN A 638 1.50 4.10 2.26
N PRO A 639 0.28 4.68 2.22
CA PRO A 639 -0.78 4.29 1.29
C PRO A 639 -0.41 4.43 -0.18
N TYR A 640 0.55 5.29 -0.54
CA TYR A 640 1.05 5.38 -1.91
C TYR A 640 1.72 4.07 -2.40
N LEU A 641 2.16 3.21 -1.48
CA LEU A 641 2.71 1.89 -1.82
C LEU A 641 1.64 0.92 -2.34
N SER A 642 0.35 1.16 -2.09
CA SER A 642 -0.73 0.34 -2.65
C SER A 642 -1.12 0.74 -4.08
N LEU A 643 -0.74 1.94 -4.55
CA LEU A 643 -1.14 2.44 -5.88
C LEU A 643 -0.45 1.74 -7.05
N ASN A 644 0.77 1.19 -6.86
CA ASN A 644 1.61 0.72 -7.98
C ASN A 644 2.38 -0.57 -7.69
N SER A 645 1.92 -1.48 -6.82
CA SER A 645 2.66 -2.73 -6.66
C SER A 645 1.85 -3.94 -6.19
N PRO A 646 1.91 -5.07 -6.93
CA PRO A 646 1.70 -6.38 -6.38
C PRO A 646 2.99 -6.77 -5.64
N LEU A 647 3.13 -6.37 -4.37
CA LEU A 647 4.27 -6.74 -3.54
C LEU A 647 3.92 -8.03 -2.78
N PRO A 648 4.38 -9.23 -3.23
CA PRO A 648 3.90 -10.51 -2.70
C PRO A 648 4.18 -10.71 -1.21
N PHE A 649 5.16 -9.97 -0.68
CA PHE A 649 5.61 -10.04 0.72
C PHE A 649 4.83 -9.18 1.69
N LEU A 650 4.27 -8.06 1.23
CA LEU A 650 3.24 -7.37 2.01
C LEU A 650 1.95 -8.20 1.95
N GLU A 651 1.71 -8.84 0.80
CA GLU A 651 0.40 -9.33 0.44
C GLU A 651 -0.13 -10.50 1.24
N ASN A 652 0.67 -11.37 1.86
CA ASN A 652 0.15 -12.66 2.34
C ASN A 652 0.86 -13.13 3.61
N LYS A 653 0.13 -13.43 4.68
CA LYS A 653 0.62 -14.15 5.87
C LYS A 653 -0.06 -15.51 5.96
N ASP A 654 0.72 -16.59 6.03
CA ASP A 654 0.16 -17.92 6.26
C ASP A 654 -0.12 -18.11 7.76
N VAL A 655 -1.34 -18.50 8.10
CA VAL A 655 -1.77 -18.70 9.50
C VAL A 655 -2.40 -20.08 9.64
N ALA A 656 -1.86 -20.88 10.54
CA ALA A 656 -2.40 -22.19 10.89
C ALA A 656 -3.08 -22.12 12.25
N LEU A 657 -4.39 -22.37 12.28
CA LEU A 657 -5.21 -22.34 13.48
C LEU A 657 -5.44 -23.76 13.98
N THR A 658 -5.34 -23.95 15.30
CA THR A 658 -5.74 -25.19 15.97
C THR A 658 -6.56 -24.89 17.21
N VAL A 659 -7.86 -25.22 17.17
CA VAL A 659 -8.74 -25.18 18.34
C VAL A 659 -8.69 -26.54 19.05
N LYS A 660 -8.23 -26.55 20.29
CA LYS A 660 -8.04 -27.75 21.10
C LYS A 660 -9.28 -28.09 21.93
N HIS A 661 -9.44 -29.38 22.22
CA HIS A 661 -10.42 -29.90 23.20
C HIS A 661 -11.88 -29.58 22.86
N LEU A 662 -12.23 -29.60 21.58
CA LEU A 662 -13.62 -29.54 21.12
C LEU A 662 -14.31 -30.88 21.36
N TYR A 663 -15.63 -30.83 21.56
CA TYR A 663 -16.45 -32.02 21.60
C TYR A 663 -16.44 -32.74 20.26
N SER A 664 -16.47 -34.07 20.29
CA SER A 664 -16.62 -34.82 19.05
C SER A 664 -17.99 -34.55 18.42
N GLY A 665 -18.02 -34.44 17.10
CA GLY A 665 -19.25 -34.27 16.32
C GLY A 665 -19.02 -33.59 14.97
N LEU A 666 -20.10 -33.40 14.23
CA LEU A 666 -20.08 -32.68 12.96
C LEU A 666 -20.24 -31.18 13.20
N TYR A 667 -19.33 -30.37 12.63
CA TYR A 667 -19.37 -28.92 12.69
C TYR A 667 -19.61 -28.33 11.30
N ARG A 668 -20.44 -27.29 11.23
CA ARG A 668 -20.56 -26.41 10.07
C ARG A 668 -19.65 -25.20 10.24
N LEU A 669 -18.89 -24.89 9.20
CA LEU A 669 -18.01 -23.73 9.14
C LEU A 669 -18.51 -22.79 8.04
N LYS A 670 -18.75 -21.52 8.39
CA LYS A 670 -18.95 -20.43 7.43
C LYS A 670 -17.77 -19.48 7.50
N HIS A 671 -16.98 -19.42 6.45
CA HIS A 671 -15.77 -18.60 6.38
C HIS A 671 -16.04 -17.40 5.48
N TYR A 672 -16.04 -16.21 6.08
CA TYR A 672 -16.06 -14.92 5.40
C TYR A 672 -14.63 -14.39 5.22
N THR A 673 -14.28 -14.00 4.01
CA THR A 673 -13.01 -13.31 3.70
C THR A 673 -13.32 -11.91 3.17
N LEU A 674 -12.79 -10.90 3.87
CA LEU A 674 -12.83 -9.51 3.49
C LEU A 674 -11.38 -9.01 3.32
N ASP A 675 -10.97 -8.83 2.07
CA ASP A 675 -9.60 -8.44 1.70
C ASP A 675 -9.59 -7.59 0.41
N LYS A 676 -8.40 -7.26 -0.08
CA LYS A 676 -8.23 -6.48 -1.32
C LYS A 676 -8.75 -7.17 -2.58
N GLU A 677 -8.92 -8.49 -2.57
CA GLU A 677 -9.46 -9.26 -3.70
C GLU A 677 -10.97 -9.53 -3.53
N HIS A 678 -11.47 -9.52 -2.29
CA HIS A 678 -12.83 -9.88 -1.90
C HIS A 678 -13.41 -8.82 -0.96
N GLY A 679 -14.22 -7.90 -1.48
CA GLY A 679 -14.80 -6.80 -0.70
C GLY A 679 -14.19 -5.42 -0.97
N ALA A 680 -13.14 -5.35 -1.81
CA ALA A 680 -12.59 -4.10 -2.31
C ALA A 680 -13.38 -3.59 -3.51
N LEU A 681 -14.07 -2.46 -3.33
CA LEU A 681 -14.89 -1.85 -4.37
C LEU A 681 -14.07 -1.15 -5.44
N TYR A 682 -13.06 -0.39 -5.02
CA TYR A 682 -12.50 0.67 -5.84
C TYR A 682 -11.73 0.15 -7.07
N GLN A 683 -10.96 -0.94 -6.92
CA GLN A 683 -10.25 -1.59 -8.03
C GLN A 683 -11.20 -2.11 -9.10
N VAL A 684 -12.29 -2.77 -8.67
CA VAL A 684 -13.33 -3.25 -9.58
C VAL A 684 -13.98 -2.05 -10.27
N TRP A 685 -14.38 -1.03 -9.51
CA TRP A 685 -15.00 0.18 -10.03
C TRP A 685 -14.18 0.85 -11.12
N GLN A 686 -12.88 1.07 -10.90
CA GLN A 686 -11.98 1.70 -11.88
C GLN A 686 -11.89 0.95 -13.21
N SER A 687 -11.93 -0.39 -13.17
CA SER A 687 -11.81 -1.21 -14.38
C SER A 687 -13.01 -1.10 -15.33
N TYR A 688 -14.17 -0.67 -14.83
CA TYR A 688 -15.42 -0.51 -15.61
C TYR A 688 -15.89 0.96 -15.71
N ASN A 689 -15.16 1.90 -15.10
CA ASN A 689 -15.59 3.28 -15.06
C ASN A 689 -15.51 3.94 -16.45
N THR A 690 -16.59 4.61 -16.85
CA THR A 690 -16.67 5.30 -18.14
C THR A 690 -16.89 6.79 -17.95
N ARG A 691 -16.53 7.60 -18.96
CA ARG A 691 -16.71 9.06 -18.92
C ARG A 691 -18.17 9.49 -18.83
N THR A 692 -19.12 8.67 -19.25
CA THR A 692 -20.55 8.98 -19.29
C THR A 692 -21.36 8.30 -18.19
N GLY A 693 -20.69 7.60 -17.26
CA GLY A 693 -21.32 6.79 -16.22
C GLY A 693 -21.39 5.30 -16.58
N ILE A 694 -21.76 4.49 -15.60
CA ILE A 694 -21.84 3.02 -15.71
C ILE A 694 -23.32 2.63 -15.80
N ASP A 695 -23.65 1.68 -16.68
CA ASP A 695 -25.03 1.18 -16.81
C ASP A 695 -25.41 0.28 -15.62
N ALA A 696 -26.72 0.03 -15.46
CA ALA A 696 -27.25 -0.71 -14.32
C ALA A 696 -26.79 -2.17 -14.25
N GLU A 697 -26.56 -2.85 -15.38
CA GLU A 697 -26.06 -4.22 -15.40
C GLU A 697 -24.61 -4.28 -14.92
N SER A 698 -23.79 -3.36 -15.43
CA SER A 698 -22.40 -3.20 -15.02
C SER A 698 -22.28 -2.85 -13.53
N ILE A 699 -23.10 -1.92 -13.01
CA ILE A 699 -23.15 -1.60 -11.56
C ILE A 699 -23.52 -2.83 -10.74
N ALA A 700 -24.57 -3.56 -11.14
CA ALA A 700 -24.98 -4.78 -10.43
C ALA A 700 -23.89 -5.86 -10.46
N TYR A 701 -23.08 -5.91 -11.52
CA TYR A 701 -21.93 -6.81 -11.61
C TYR A 701 -20.78 -6.37 -10.69
N ILE A 702 -20.42 -5.08 -10.69
CA ILE A 702 -19.43 -4.51 -9.77
C ILE A 702 -19.84 -4.77 -8.33
N ASP A 703 -21.09 -4.49 -7.98
CA ASP A 703 -21.65 -4.75 -6.67
C ASP A 703 -21.47 -6.21 -6.27
N ARG A 704 -21.74 -7.18 -7.15
CA ARG A 704 -21.53 -8.61 -6.84
C ARG A 704 -20.07 -8.98 -6.60
N LEU A 705 -19.14 -8.42 -7.38
CA LEU A 705 -17.71 -8.67 -7.22
C LEU A 705 -17.13 -8.06 -5.93
N SER A 706 -17.72 -6.96 -5.48
CA SER A 706 -17.25 -6.21 -4.31
C SER A 706 -17.82 -6.70 -2.97
N TYR A 707 -18.41 -7.89 -2.88
CA TYR A 707 -18.80 -8.50 -1.60
C TYR A 707 -17.67 -9.36 -1.00
N PRO A 708 -17.62 -9.48 0.35
CA PRO A 708 -16.78 -10.48 1.00
C PRO A 708 -17.08 -11.88 0.48
N LYS A 709 -16.04 -12.68 0.27
CA LYS A 709 -16.18 -14.08 -0.14
C LYS A 709 -16.79 -14.87 1.02
N LEU A 710 -17.73 -15.78 0.71
CA LEU A 710 -18.30 -16.71 1.68
C LEU A 710 -18.07 -18.15 1.20
N GLU A 711 -17.42 -18.93 2.05
CA GLU A 711 -17.26 -20.38 1.88
C GLU A 711 -18.01 -21.11 2.98
N VAL A 712 -18.65 -22.23 2.63
CA VAL A 712 -19.37 -23.08 3.58
C VAL A 712 -18.85 -24.50 3.47
N SER A 713 -18.48 -25.07 4.61
CA SER A 713 -17.99 -26.46 4.68
C SER A 713 -18.48 -27.15 5.94
N GLU A 714 -18.33 -28.48 5.97
CA GLU A 714 -18.61 -29.31 7.14
C GLU A 714 -17.36 -30.11 7.48
N LYS A 715 -17.09 -30.25 8.77
CA LYS A 715 -15.93 -30.99 9.26
C LYS A 715 -16.32 -31.81 10.49
N PHE A 716 -16.06 -33.10 10.42
CA PHE A 716 -16.16 -33.96 11.60
C PHE A 716 -14.93 -33.74 12.47
N VAL A 717 -15.15 -33.40 13.73
CA VAL A 717 -14.09 -33.15 14.72
C VAL A 717 -14.12 -34.27 15.75
N THR A 718 -12.96 -34.84 16.07
CA THR A 718 -12.81 -35.85 17.13
C THR A 718 -12.39 -35.20 18.45
N GLN A 719 -11.41 -34.30 18.39
CA GLN A 719 -10.88 -33.59 19.55
C GLN A 719 -10.41 -32.18 19.20
N ASP A 720 -9.72 -32.01 18.06
CA ASP A 720 -9.13 -30.74 17.66
C ASP A 720 -9.62 -30.33 16.27
N LEU A 721 -9.87 -29.03 16.08
CA LEU A 721 -10.18 -28.44 14.78
C LEU A 721 -8.97 -27.67 14.26
N THR A 722 -8.43 -28.10 13.12
CA THR A 722 -7.38 -27.40 12.39
C THR A 722 -7.95 -26.61 11.22
N TYR A 723 -7.41 -25.42 10.95
CA TYR A 723 -7.83 -24.57 9.83
C TYR A 723 -6.65 -23.74 9.33
N ASN A 724 -6.35 -23.78 8.04
CA ASN A 724 -5.26 -23.02 7.45
C ASN A 724 -5.81 -21.83 6.67
N LEU A 725 -5.15 -20.70 6.82
CA LEU A 725 -5.54 -19.42 6.23
C LEU A 725 -4.35 -18.81 5.50
N LYS A 726 -4.67 -18.17 4.38
CA LYS A 726 -3.79 -17.22 3.72
C LYS A 726 -4.42 -15.84 3.93
N LEU A 727 -3.78 -15.01 4.73
CA LEU A 727 -4.31 -13.72 5.17
C LEU A 727 -3.68 -12.61 4.34
N LEU A 728 -4.48 -11.87 3.56
CA LEU A 728 -3.92 -10.74 2.80
C LEU A 728 -3.54 -9.57 3.70
N THR A 729 -2.70 -8.63 3.21
CA THR A 729 -2.46 -7.37 3.93
C THR A 729 -3.78 -6.69 4.27
N ASN A 730 -3.92 -6.24 5.51
CA ASN A 730 -5.12 -5.55 6.00
C ASN A 730 -6.42 -6.37 5.86
N ALA A 731 -6.35 -7.69 5.71
CA ALA A 731 -7.52 -8.56 5.56
C ALA A 731 -8.22 -8.88 6.89
N ILE A 732 -9.47 -9.32 6.80
CA ILE A 732 -10.26 -9.89 7.89
C ILE A 732 -10.84 -11.23 7.44
N HIS A 733 -10.59 -12.27 8.22
CA HIS A 733 -11.18 -13.59 8.06
C HIS A 733 -12.06 -13.87 9.28
N LEU A 734 -13.35 -14.11 9.06
CA LEU A 734 -14.30 -14.52 10.10
C LEU A 734 -14.79 -15.94 9.81
N ILE A 735 -14.52 -16.87 10.72
CA ILE A 735 -14.96 -18.27 10.63
C ILE A 735 -16.01 -18.51 11.71
N ASP A 736 -17.28 -18.59 11.31
CA ASP A 736 -18.40 -18.96 12.17
C ASP A 736 -18.51 -20.50 12.24
N VAL A 737 -18.17 -21.05 13.40
CA VAL A 737 -18.11 -22.49 13.66
C VAL A 737 -19.27 -22.90 14.57
N LYS A 738 -20.14 -23.77 14.08
CA LYS A 738 -21.31 -24.24 14.83
C LYS A 738 -21.40 -25.75 14.79
N LYS A 739 -21.49 -26.39 15.96
CA LYS A 739 -21.76 -27.83 16.06
C LYS A 739 -23.19 -28.12 15.63
N TYR A 740 -23.42 -29.18 14.87
CA TYR A 740 -24.76 -29.73 14.69
C TYR A 740 -25.24 -30.30 16.03
N MET A 741 -26.50 -30.04 16.37
CA MET A 741 -27.13 -30.75 17.48
C MET A 741 -27.55 -32.12 16.95
N ASP A 742 -27.14 -33.17 17.65
CA ASP A 742 -27.54 -34.55 17.36
C ASP A 742 -29.03 -34.79 17.66
#